data_AF-A0A401LNR4-F1
#
_entry.id   AF-A0A401LNR4-F1
#
_cell.length_a   1.000
_cell.length_b   1.000
_cell.length_c   1.000
_cell.angle_alpha   90.00
_cell.angle_beta   90.00
_cell.angle_gamma   90.00
#
_symmetry.space_group_name_H-M   'P 1'
#
loop_
_entity.id
_entity.type
_entity.pdbx_description
1 polymer ?
#
loop_
_entity_poly.entity_id
_entity_poly.type
_entity_poly.pdbx_seq_one_letter_code
_entity_poly.pdbx_strand_id
1 'polypeptide(L)'
;MKKVNTILLFIQVLLFSQSLFAAPIDDKTALEIANKFLFDNNKKALRDYEHHILTSSQLYVINYSLKGEPKGFIVVANEDSMPSPVLAFSKEGRINPNNSIMQSILKQYSKEISEWRKGKTQSAKEETIYYQKKNSSCPPLLKSSVLWNQNFPYNLLMPRDADGKRSLVGCTAISMAQIMKYYEYPSHGTGTFTHTKPTKKGKAFSATVCYDSLSINWKAIADNYNPEDSVAASTTICPLLYHCAVGAEMIFGSEASTGFSVPASNAFVRYFNYHPGTYHLAKHTLTDSQLQQLLYREMEAGRPVLCCGHQHFFVCDGFIDDFFHFDWGWKGSMNGYFKLSALNPNTENFQMMTHLTVKIRPRNFEEHHKAVNLVQPGTLNQLISDNEVQTLTSLTITGKLNAKDFRLLRKMAGGSDSVWESPGELRILDLSKAEIVTDYENYYFRKDLRKANWTRWFNGKDTPDGNPKEFKFATMDEKEWELFCQLGGNIDKGGFWKFVKEGNDYFLQYHTVSNIISENIFKDCTNLQKVLLPKQIISIKPFAFDNCISLQSIRIPSQTEDISSKVWMNCVSLESISVDPANPYFSSKDGVLYCKDFITLLYYPPHKKDSTYILPQSVQRLYTYAFNENQFLRKISLSKGIKRILPYTFSFCPLLHSVKLPEGVEQIEPNAFFRCSKLSEVNLPAKFQNAKGSIFVQCNQLK
;
A
#
# COMPACT_ATOMS: atom_id res chain seq x y z
N MET A 1 -5.71 -45.75 -54.87
CA MET A 1 -5.18 -44.87 -55.93
C MET A 1 -3.99 -44.10 -55.38
N LYS A 2 -2.99 -43.93 -56.23
CA LYS A 2 -1.56 -43.59 -56.05
C LYS A 2 -1.16 -42.54 -54.99
N LYS A 3 -0.10 -42.91 -54.24
CA LYS A 3 0.96 -42.01 -53.73
C LYS A 3 1.75 -41.39 -54.90
N VAL A 4 2.37 -40.23 -54.70
CA VAL A 4 3.82 -39.96 -54.90
C VAL A 4 4.14 -38.47 -54.67
N ASN A 5 5.27 -38.22 -54.00
CA ASN A 5 5.97 -36.96 -53.71
C ASN A 5 6.53 -36.25 -54.96
N THR A 6 7.16 -35.08 -54.74
CA THR A 6 8.34 -34.42 -55.42
C THR A 6 7.98 -33.02 -55.93
N ILE A 7 8.29 -31.91 -55.22
CA ILE A 7 9.56 -31.16 -55.09
C ILE A 7 9.83 -30.14 -56.24
N LEU A 8 9.99 -28.86 -55.81
CA LEU A 8 10.77 -27.71 -56.35
C LEU A 8 10.57 -27.22 -57.80
N LEU A 9 10.25 -25.92 -57.93
CA LEU A 9 11.07 -25.01 -58.74
C LEU A 9 11.02 -23.56 -58.20
N PHE A 10 12.20 -23.06 -57.84
CA PHE A 10 12.56 -21.67 -57.62
C PHE A 10 12.18 -20.80 -58.83
N ILE A 11 11.44 -19.71 -58.63
CA ILE A 11 11.56 -18.53 -59.50
C ILE A 11 11.83 -17.33 -58.59
N GLN A 12 13.10 -16.93 -58.59
CA GLN A 12 13.54 -15.60 -58.20
C GLN A 12 12.83 -14.59 -59.10
N VAL A 13 11.78 -13.95 -58.59
CA VAL A 13 11.41 -12.63 -59.09
C VAL A 13 11.98 -11.63 -58.10
N LEU A 14 13.13 -11.07 -58.50
CA LEU A 14 13.61 -9.76 -58.09
C LEU A 14 12.51 -8.72 -58.34
N LEU A 15 11.58 -8.59 -57.40
CA LEU A 15 10.75 -7.40 -57.26
C LEU A 15 11.34 -6.66 -56.09
N PHE A 16 12.04 -5.58 -56.43
CA PHE A 16 12.47 -4.50 -55.55
C PHE A 16 11.77 -4.56 -54.19
N SER A 17 12.45 -5.12 -53.19
CA SER A 17 12.22 -4.66 -51.83
C SER A 17 12.70 -3.21 -51.84
N GLN A 18 11.80 -2.29 -52.16
CA GLN A 18 11.85 -1.02 -51.46
C GLN A 18 11.70 -1.42 -50.00
N SER A 19 12.82 -1.61 -49.34
CA SER A 19 12.92 -1.37 -47.92
C SER A 19 12.39 0.04 -47.75
N LEU A 20 11.08 0.13 -47.48
CA LEU A 20 10.44 1.30 -46.94
C LEU A 20 11.16 1.52 -45.62
N PHE A 21 12.26 2.29 -45.68
CA PHE A 21 12.91 2.78 -44.51
C PHE A 21 11.87 3.66 -43.84
N ALA A 22 11.42 3.21 -42.68
CA ALA A 22 10.61 3.98 -41.76
C ALA A 22 11.14 5.43 -41.71
N ALA A 23 10.28 6.39 -42.02
CA ALA A 23 10.66 7.77 -42.19
C ALA A 23 9.97 8.64 -41.13
N PRO A 24 10.66 9.70 -40.62
CA PRO A 24 9.98 10.74 -39.88
C PRO A 24 8.77 11.26 -40.69
N ILE A 25 7.62 11.38 -40.05
CA ILE A 25 6.44 11.98 -40.68
C ILE A 25 6.58 13.50 -40.66
N ASP A 26 6.04 14.18 -41.68
CA ASP A 26 6.02 15.64 -41.73
C ASP A 26 4.86 16.23 -40.91
N ASP A 27 4.91 17.54 -40.68
CA ASP A 27 3.92 18.28 -39.89
C ASP A 27 2.49 18.13 -40.46
N LYS A 28 2.38 18.03 -41.80
CA LYS A 28 1.11 17.85 -42.49
C LYS A 28 0.51 16.47 -42.18
N THR A 29 1.31 15.42 -42.28
CA THR A 29 0.91 14.05 -41.98
C THR A 29 0.54 13.91 -40.50
N ALA A 30 1.32 14.50 -39.59
CA ALA A 30 1.00 14.52 -38.16
C ALA A 30 -0.36 15.20 -37.89
N LEU A 31 -0.64 16.32 -38.56
CA LEU A 31 -1.93 17.03 -38.45
C LEU A 31 -3.09 16.23 -39.06
N GLU A 32 -2.88 15.52 -40.17
CA GLU A 32 -3.88 14.63 -40.77
C GLU A 32 -4.25 13.46 -39.85
N ILE A 33 -3.24 12.82 -39.24
CA ILE A 33 -3.43 11.77 -38.22
C ILE A 33 -4.25 12.34 -37.05
N ALA A 34 -3.85 13.51 -36.55
CA ALA A 34 -4.49 14.17 -35.42
C ALA A 34 -5.96 14.51 -35.70
N ASN A 35 -6.24 15.14 -36.85
CA ASN A 35 -7.58 15.54 -37.26
C ASN A 35 -8.50 14.35 -37.48
N LYS A 36 -7.98 13.28 -38.10
CA LYS A 36 -8.71 12.02 -38.26
C LYS A 36 -9.02 11.39 -36.92
N PHE A 37 -8.06 11.33 -36.00
CA PHE A 37 -8.23 10.67 -34.71
C PHE A 37 -9.20 11.40 -33.78
N LEU A 38 -9.05 12.72 -33.62
CA LEU A 38 -9.88 13.50 -32.67
C LEU A 38 -11.29 13.81 -33.20
N PHE A 39 -11.39 14.11 -34.50
CA PHE A 39 -12.58 14.71 -35.09
C PHE A 39 -13.20 13.88 -36.22
N ASP A 40 -12.66 12.71 -36.54
CA ASP A 40 -13.11 11.88 -37.67
C ASP A 40 -13.25 12.69 -38.98
N ASN A 41 -12.30 13.60 -39.21
CA ASN A 41 -12.31 14.55 -40.34
C ASN A 41 -13.58 15.41 -40.46
N ASN A 42 -14.28 15.70 -39.36
CA ASN A 42 -15.43 16.58 -39.34
C ASN A 42 -15.06 17.98 -39.85
N LYS A 43 -15.44 18.26 -41.10
CA LYS A 43 -15.09 19.49 -41.83
C LYS A 43 -15.55 20.77 -41.14
N LYS A 44 -16.57 20.73 -40.28
CA LYS A 44 -17.04 21.90 -39.54
C LYS A 44 -16.09 22.23 -38.39
N ALA A 45 -15.75 21.23 -37.56
CA ALA A 45 -14.80 21.41 -36.46
C ALA A 45 -13.41 21.84 -36.97
N LEU A 46 -12.94 21.25 -38.06
CA LEU A 46 -11.64 21.57 -38.66
C LEU A 46 -11.54 22.96 -39.30
N ARG A 47 -12.67 23.58 -39.68
CA ARG A 47 -12.70 24.96 -40.18
C ARG A 47 -12.67 25.98 -39.04
N ASP A 48 -13.33 25.66 -37.93
CA ASP A 48 -13.54 26.59 -36.83
C ASP A 48 -12.36 26.61 -35.84
N TYR A 49 -11.54 25.56 -35.80
CA TYR A 49 -10.45 25.42 -34.82
C TYR A 49 -9.11 25.92 -35.37
N GLU A 50 -8.46 26.76 -34.58
CA GLU A 50 -7.04 27.08 -34.69
C GLU A 50 -6.22 25.93 -34.08
N HIS A 51 -5.02 25.69 -34.60
CA HIS A 51 -4.10 24.70 -34.05
C HIS A 51 -2.69 25.28 -33.91
N HIS A 52 -2.01 24.86 -32.85
CA HIS A 52 -0.61 25.19 -32.61
C HIS A 52 0.20 23.91 -32.47
N ILE A 53 1.17 23.73 -33.36
CA ILE A 53 2.06 22.57 -33.38
C ILE A 53 3.35 22.91 -32.65
N LEU A 54 3.71 22.10 -31.66
CA LEU A 54 5.01 22.12 -31.00
C LEU A 54 5.78 20.89 -31.46
N THR A 55 6.85 21.13 -32.21
CA THR A 55 7.64 20.07 -32.84
C THR A 55 8.90 19.77 -32.04
N SER A 56 9.21 18.47 -31.89
CA SER A 56 10.51 17.96 -31.46
C SER A 56 11.02 16.94 -32.46
N SER A 57 12.29 16.53 -32.35
CA SER A 57 12.89 15.52 -33.25
C SER A 57 12.23 14.13 -33.22
N GLN A 58 11.33 13.87 -32.27
CA GLN A 58 10.72 12.55 -32.06
C GLN A 58 9.19 12.57 -31.96
N LEU A 59 8.56 13.70 -31.68
CA LEU A 59 7.11 13.79 -31.55
C LEU A 59 6.57 15.20 -31.81
N TYR A 60 5.27 15.25 -32.03
CA TYR A 60 4.44 16.43 -32.23
C TYR A 60 3.46 16.58 -31.08
N VAL A 61 3.32 17.79 -30.54
CA VAL A 61 2.21 18.16 -29.65
C VAL A 61 1.35 19.18 -30.38
N ILE A 62 0.09 18.81 -30.65
CA ILE A 62 -0.86 19.65 -31.39
C ILE A 62 -1.95 20.08 -30.41
N ASN A 63 -2.02 21.38 -30.13
CA ASN A 63 -3.06 21.98 -29.30
C ASN A 63 -4.11 22.65 -30.19
N TYR A 64 -5.38 22.39 -29.92
CA TYR A 64 -6.51 23.00 -30.63
C TYR A 64 -7.14 24.11 -29.80
N SER A 65 -7.56 25.19 -30.45
CA SER A 65 -8.30 26.29 -29.83
C SER A 65 -9.43 26.82 -30.71
N LEU A 66 -10.47 27.37 -30.09
CA LEU A 66 -11.55 28.07 -30.78
C LEU A 66 -11.64 29.47 -30.20
N LYS A 67 -11.34 30.50 -31.00
CA LYS A 67 -11.31 31.91 -30.56
C LYS A 67 -10.42 32.12 -29.31
N GLY A 68 -9.25 31.49 -29.31
CA GLY A 68 -8.30 31.53 -28.20
C GLY A 68 -8.59 30.58 -27.02
N GLU A 69 -9.78 29.97 -26.95
CA GLU A 69 -10.12 29.02 -25.88
C GLU A 69 -9.61 27.60 -26.20
N PRO A 70 -8.92 26.90 -25.28
CA PRO A 70 -8.44 25.54 -25.50
C PRO A 70 -9.58 24.53 -25.75
N LYS A 71 -9.46 23.71 -26.80
CA LYS A 71 -10.48 22.72 -27.25
C LYS A 71 -9.95 21.30 -27.38
N GLY A 72 -8.74 21.02 -26.92
CA GLY A 72 -8.17 19.68 -26.94
C GLY A 72 -6.71 19.68 -27.32
N PHE A 73 -6.10 18.52 -27.20
CA PHE A 73 -4.74 18.28 -27.61
C PHE A 73 -4.57 16.85 -28.11
N ILE A 74 -3.50 16.63 -28.87
CA ILE A 74 -3.04 15.30 -29.26
C ILE A 74 -1.52 15.29 -29.41
N VAL A 75 -0.92 14.17 -29.00
CA VAL A 75 0.51 13.91 -29.10
C VAL A 75 0.70 12.78 -30.11
N VAL A 76 1.48 13.05 -31.15
CA VAL A 76 1.73 12.13 -32.26
C VAL A 76 3.23 11.84 -32.35
N ALA A 77 3.61 10.56 -32.41
CA ALA A 77 4.98 10.13 -32.65
C ALA A 77 5.41 10.58 -34.05
N ASN A 78 6.65 11.07 -34.16
CA ASN A 78 7.24 11.40 -35.45
C ASN A 78 7.79 10.13 -36.13
N GLU A 79 6.98 9.08 -36.27
CA GLU A 79 7.45 7.77 -36.72
C GLU A 79 6.31 6.97 -37.36
N ASP A 80 6.41 6.69 -38.66
CA ASP A 80 5.37 5.99 -39.42
C ASP A 80 5.39 4.46 -39.23
N SER A 81 6.51 3.90 -38.81
CA SER A 81 6.67 2.46 -38.56
C SER A 81 6.10 1.98 -37.23
N MET A 82 5.71 2.90 -36.35
CA MET A 82 5.12 2.52 -35.07
C MET A 82 3.69 1.98 -35.25
N PRO A 83 3.31 0.88 -34.56
CA PRO A 83 1.98 0.30 -34.69
C PRO A 83 0.83 1.27 -34.35
N SER A 84 1.09 2.27 -33.51
CA SER A 84 0.14 3.30 -33.13
C SER A 84 0.85 4.64 -32.91
N PRO A 85 0.67 5.63 -33.80
CA PRO A 85 1.40 6.89 -33.74
C PRO A 85 0.82 7.86 -32.70
N VAL A 86 -0.41 7.67 -32.22
CA VAL A 86 -1.02 8.55 -31.21
C VAL A 86 -0.60 8.10 -29.82
N LEU A 87 -0.08 9.02 -29.00
CA LEU A 87 0.49 8.72 -27.68
C LEU A 87 -0.34 9.28 -26.53
N ALA A 88 -0.98 10.42 -26.75
CA ALA A 88 -1.89 11.02 -25.80
C ALA A 88 -2.90 11.92 -26.52
N PHE A 89 -4.09 12.10 -25.95
CA PHE A 89 -5.09 13.00 -26.50
C PHE A 89 -6.12 13.44 -25.46
N SER A 90 -6.78 14.56 -25.74
CA SER A 90 -7.99 14.99 -25.04
C SER A 90 -8.85 15.83 -25.97
N LYS A 91 -10.18 15.74 -25.82
CA LYS A 91 -11.14 16.62 -26.50
C LYS A 91 -11.37 17.94 -25.77
N GLU A 92 -10.61 18.18 -24.71
CA GLU A 92 -10.69 19.38 -23.88
C GLU A 92 -9.28 19.83 -23.45
N GLY A 93 -9.16 21.11 -23.09
CA GLY A 93 -7.90 21.65 -22.57
C GLY A 93 -6.80 21.76 -23.62
N ARG A 94 -5.55 21.75 -23.14
CA ARG A 94 -4.31 21.80 -23.94
C ARG A 94 -3.14 21.25 -23.15
N ILE A 95 -2.09 20.78 -23.83
CA ILE A 95 -0.79 20.53 -23.19
C ILE A 95 -0.02 21.83 -23.03
N ASN A 96 0.45 22.09 -21.81
CA ASN A 96 1.46 23.12 -21.56
C ASN A 96 2.87 22.47 -21.55
N PRO A 97 3.71 22.69 -22.58
CA PRO A 97 5.04 22.09 -22.67
C PRO A 97 6.02 22.63 -21.60
N ASN A 98 5.69 23.71 -20.89
CA ASN A 98 6.51 24.25 -19.81
C ASN A 98 6.21 23.59 -18.46
N ASN A 99 5.18 22.74 -18.38
CA ASN A 99 4.91 21.96 -17.16
C ASN A 99 5.94 20.83 -17.03
N SER A 100 6.63 20.77 -15.89
CA SER A 100 7.74 19.82 -15.66
C SER A 100 7.33 18.35 -15.74
N ILE A 101 6.10 18.02 -15.35
CA ILE A 101 5.58 16.64 -15.42
C ILE A 101 5.28 16.28 -16.87
N MET A 102 4.62 17.17 -17.62
CA MET A 102 4.41 16.96 -19.07
C MET A 102 5.74 16.88 -19.82
N GLN A 103 6.74 17.71 -19.49
CA GLN A 103 8.08 17.58 -20.06
C GLN A 103 8.71 16.20 -19.79
N SER A 104 8.52 15.68 -18.59
CA SER A 104 9.05 14.36 -18.21
C SER A 104 8.39 13.24 -19.02
N ILE A 105 7.06 13.28 -19.16
CA ILE A 105 6.28 12.31 -19.95
C ILE A 105 6.65 12.40 -21.43
N LEU A 106 6.66 13.60 -22.01
CA LEU A 106 7.02 13.79 -23.42
C LEU A 106 8.47 13.37 -23.70
N LYS A 107 9.41 13.67 -22.79
CA LYS A 107 10.81 13.22 -22.91
C LYS A 107 10.93 11.70 -22.84
N GLN A 108 10.11 11.04 -22.03
CA GLN A 108 10.06 9.59 -21.96
C GLN A 108 9.59 9.00 -23.29
N TYR A 109 8.48 9.48 -23.84
CA TYR A 109 8.03 9.07 -25.18
C TYR A 109 9.10 9.31 -26.25
N SER A 110 9.73 10.49 -26.27
CA SER A 110 10.82 10.78 -27.23
C SER A 110 11.99 9.80 -27.10
N LYS A 111 12.36 9.40 -25.88
CA LYS A 111 13.40 8.40 -25.64
C LYS A 111 12.99 7.04 -26.22
N GLU A 112 11.79 6.60 -25.93
CA GLU A 112 11.22 5.34 -26.38
C GLU A 112 11.11 5.26 -27.92
N ILE A 113 10.64 6.32 -28.57
CA ILE A 113 10.61 6.44 -30.04
C ILE A 113 12.03 6.38 -30.62
N SER A 114 13.01 7.00 -29.94
CA SER A 114 14.42 6.91 -30.36
C SER A 114 15.01 5.50 -30.20
N GLU A 115 14.52 4.71 -29.25
CA GLU A 115 14.91 3.31 -29.06
C GLU A 115 14.27 2.40 -30.11
N TRP A 116 12.99 2.64 -30.46
CA TRP A 116 12.31 2.01 -31.59
C TRP A 116 13.08 2.17 -32.89
N ARG A 117 13.43 3.42 -33.25
CA ARG A 117 14.22 3.74 -34.46
C ARG A 117 15.56 3.00 -34.54
N LYS A 118 16.17 2.68 -33.40
CA LYS A 118 17.44 1.96 -33.32
C LYS A 118 17.29 0.44 -33.43
N GLY A 119 16.07 -0.07 -33.63
CA GLY A 119 15.78 -1.51 -33.64
C GLY A 119 16.04 -2.19 -32.29
N LYS A 120 16.03 -1.43 -31.19
CA LYS A 120 16.35 -1.94 -29.84
C LYS A 120 15.15 -2.55 -29.11
N THR A 121 14.01 -2.72 -29.77
CA THR A 121 12.84 -3.32 -29.16
C THR A 121 12.99 -4.84 -29.09
N GLN A 122 12.97 -5.38 -27.87
CA GLN A 122 12.95 -6.83 -27.65
C GLN A 122 11.60 -7.41 -28.07
N SER A 123 11.61 -8.63 -28.61
CA SER A 123 10.40 -9.41 -28.86
C SER A 123 9.64 -9.66 -27.56
N ALA A 124 8.32 -9.51 -27.58
CA ALA A 124 7.46 -9.82 -26.45
C ALA A 124 7.75 -11.24 -25.92
N LYS A 125 8.11 -11.36 -24.64
CA LYS A 125 8.10 -12.65 -23.94
C LYS A 125 6.65 -13.10 -23.78
N GLU A 126 6.41 -14.41 -23.77
CA GLU A 126 5.13 -14.97 -23.32
C GLU A 126 4.89 -14.53 -21.87
N GLU A 127 3.73 -13.92 -21.62
CA GLU A 127 3.38 -13.37 -20.32
C GLU A 127 2.12 -14.01 -19.75
N THR A 128 2.08 -14.13 -18.43
CA THR A 128 0.91 -14.64 -17.71
C THR A 128 -0.22 -13.61 -17.74
N ILE A 129 -1.40 -14.04 -18.17
CA ILE A 129 -2.63 -13.23 -18.12
C ILE A 129 -3.25 -13.38 -16.73
N TYR A 130 -3.23 -12.32 -15.95
CA TYR A 130 -3.88 -12.23 -14.64
C TYR A 130 -5.30 -11.66 -14.75
N TYR A 131 -5.51 -10.78 -15.73
CA TYR A 131 -6.81 -10.16 -15.98
C TYR A 131 -6.96 -9.81 -17.46
N GLN A 132 -8.07 -10.23 -18.04
CA GLN A 132 -8.46 -9.85 -19.39
C GLN A 132 -9.57 -8.80 -19.31
N LYS A 133 -9.32 -7.61 -19.88
CA LYS A 133 -10.33 -6.56 -19.98
C LYS A 133 -11.56 -7.08 -20.72
N LYS A 134 -12.75 -6.72 -20.23
CA LYS A 134 -14.05 -7.11 -20.78
C LYS A 134 -14.60 -6.06 -21.75
N ASN A 135 -14.26 -4.80 -21.54
CA ASN A 135 -14.72 -3.66 -22.32
C ASN A 135 -13.56 -3.03 -23.11
N SER A 136 -13.87 -2.43 -24.26
CA SER A 136 -12.91 -1.61 -25.00
C SER A 136 -12.67 -0.27 -24.32
N SER A 137 -13.60 0.22 -23.50
CA SER A 137 -13.45 1.47 -22.77
C SER A 137 -14.16 1.48 -21.42
N CYS A 138 -13.69 2.37 -20.55
CA CYS A 138 -14.35 2.86 -19.35
C CYS A 138 -14.22 4.39 -19.34
N PRO A 139 -15.32 5.15 -19.38
CA PRO A 139 -15.24 6.60 -19.31
C PRO A 139 -14.62 7.06 -17.97
N PRO A 140 -14.14 8.31 -17.87
CA PRO A 140 -13.59 8.84 -16.63
C PRO A 140 -14.61 8.69 -15.49
N LEU A 141 -14.20 8.02 -14.42
CA LEU A 141 -15.01 7.75 -13.24
C LEU A 141 -15.18 9.03 -12.41
N LEU A 142 -14.15 9.88 -12.34
CA LEU A 142 -14.28 11.15 -11.66
C LEU A 142 -15.23 12.06 -12.44
N LYS A 143 -16.07 12.81 -11.71
CA LYS A 143 -16.98 13.78 -12.31
C LYS A 143 -16.14 14.89 -12.96
N SER A 144 -16.24 15.06 -14.27
CA SER A 144 -15.51 16.11 -15.02
C SER A 144 -15.84 17.54 -14.55
N SER A 145 -16.98 17.72 -13.88
CA SER A 145 -17.34 19.01 -13.24
C SER A 145 -16.45 19.35 -12.04
N VAL A 146 -15.82 18.37 -11.38
CA VAL A 146 -15.01 18.56 -10.17
C VAL A 146 -13.60 19.03 -10.55
N LEU A 147 -13.41 20.35 -10.63
CA LEU A 147 -12.15 20.97 -11.04
C LEU A 147 -11.46 21.67 -9.86
N TRP A 148 -11.07 20.89 -8.86
CA TRP A 148 -10.37 21.41 -7.68
C TRP A 148 -8.91 21.77 -7.96
N ASN A 149 -8.36 22.64 -7.10
CA ASN A 149 -7.00 23.15 -7.23
C ASN A 149 -6.32 23.29 -5.86
N GLN A 150 -5.02 23.58 -5.83
CA GLN A 150 -4.20 23.59 -4.62
C GLN A 150 -4.05 24.98 -3.97
N ASN A 151 -4.42 26.03 -4.69
CA ASN A 151 -4.27 27.43 -4.29
C ASN A 151 -5.53 27.95 -3.57
N PHE A 152 -5.56 29.25 -3.27
CA PHE A 152 -6.75 29.92 -2.76
C PHE A 152 -7.97 29.67 -3.69
N PRO A 153 -9.17 29.39 -3.15
CA PRO A 153 -9.53 29.33 -1.73
C PRO A 153 -9.32 27.96 -1.05
N TYR A 154 -8.90 26.92 -1.77
CA TYR A 154 -8.79 25.55 -1.26
C TYR A 154 -7.77 25.38 -0.11
N ASN A 155 -6.78 26.27 -0.02
CA ASN A 155 -5.70 26.18 0.95
C ASN A 155 -5.90 27.00 2.23
N LEU A 156 -7.10 27.53 2.48
CA LEU A 156 -7.35 28.47 3.60
C LEU A 156 -6.97 27.90 4.97
N LEU A 157 -7.10 26.58 5.18
CA LEU A 157 -6.75 25.92 6.44
C LEU A 157 -5.32 25.32 6.46
N MET A 158 -4.57 25.38 5.34
CA MET A 158 -3.18 24.91 5.32
C MET A 158 -2.30 25.77 6.22
N PRO A 159 -1.22 25.24 6.83
CA PRO A 159 -0.32 26.06 7.63
C PRO A 159 0.37 27.14 6.81
N ARG A 160 0.80 28.22 7.48
CA ARG A 160 1.72 29.20 6.88
C ARG A 160 3.16 28.69 6.95
N ASP A 161 3.96 28.99 5.94
CA ASP A 161 5.39 28.73 5.95
C ASP A 161 6.17 29.74 6.81
N ALA A 162 7.51 29.66 6.79
CA ALA A 162 8.37 30.54 7.58
C ALA A 162 8.22 32.03 7.23
N ASP A 163 7.84 32.37 6.00
CA ASP A 163 7.66 33.74 5.52
C ASP A 163 6.21 34.23 5.71
N GLY A 164 5.37 33.45 6.39
CA GLY A 164 3.97 33.75 6.59
C GLY A 164 3.10 33.53 5.36
N LYS A 165 3.60 32.95 4.27
CA LYS A 165 2.78 32.60 3.09
C LYS A 165 1.98 31.33 3.34
N ARG A 166 0.75 31.29 2.82
CA ARG A 166 -0.12 30.12 2.96
C ARG A 166 0.46 28.96 2.14
N SER A 167 0.60 27.78 2.74
CA SER A 167 1.07 26.60 2.00
C SER A 167 0.04 26.16 0.97
N LEU A 168 0.48 25.48 -0.09
CA LEU A 168 -0.42 24.79 -1.00
C LEU A 168 -1.07 23.60 -0.32
N VAL A 169 -2.27 23.22 -0.77
CA VAL A 169 -2.92 21.96 -0.34
C VAL A 169 -2.04 20.74 -0.64
N GLY A 170 -1.39 20.74 -1.81
CA GLY A 170 -0.62 19.60 -2.31
C GLY A 170 -1.47 18.67 -3.19
N CYS A 171 -0.87 18.18 -4.28
CA CYS A 171 -1.54 17.30 -5.25
C CYS A 171 -2.04 16.00 -4.63
N THR A 172 -1.36 15.49 -3.60
CA THR A 172 -1.77 14.28 -2.86
C THR A 172 -3.14 14.46 -2.23
N ALA A 173 -3.37 15.58 -1.53
CA ALA A 173 -4.62 15.81 -0.82
C ALA A 173 -5.78 16.10 -1.78
N ILE A 174 -5.51 16.81 -2.89
CA ILE A 174 -6.50 17.01 -3.97
C ILE A 174 -6.91 15.68 -4.60
N SER A 175 -5.94 14.86 -5.01
CA SER A 175 -6.20 13.57 -5.66
C SER A 175 -6.99 12.62 -4.72
N MET A 176 -6.61 12.56 -3.43
CA MET A 176 -7.37 11.81 -2.43
C MET A 176 -8.81 12.30 -2.31
N ALA A 177 -9.00 13.62 -2.18
CA ALA A 177 -10.33 14.20 -1.99
C ALA A 177 -11.21 14.03 -3.24
N GLN A 178 -10.66 14.10 -4.45
CA GLN A 178 -11.40 13.83 -5.69
C GLN A 178 -11.93 12.39 -5.73
N ILE A 179 -11.10 11.41 -5.35
CA ILE A 179 -11.55 10.01 -5.19
C ILE A 179 -12.66 9.90 -4.13
N MET A 180 -12.54 10.63 -3.02
CA MET A 180 -13.58 10.64 -1.98
C MET A 180 -14.89 11.29 -2.45
N LYS A 181 -14.81 12.34 -3.28
CA LYS A 181 -15.98 12.99 -3.91
C LYS A 181 -16.66 12.08 -4.92
N TYR A 182 -15.93 11.22 -5.62
CA TYR A 182 -16.51 10.21 -6.50
C TYR A 182 -17.43 9.27 -5.72
N TYR A 183 -16.99 8.78 -4.56
CA TYR A 183 -17.79 7.91 -3.70
C TYR A 183 -18.79 8.66 -2.81
N GLU A 184 -18.62 9.97 -2.65
CA GLU A 184 -19.28 10.76 -1.61
C GLU A 184 -19.16 10.09 -0.22
N TYR A 185 -17.92 9.65 0.10
CA TYR A 185 -17.58 8.91 1.32
C TYR A 185 -16.20 9.30 1.87
N PRO A 186 -16.01 9.40 3.21
CA PRO A 186 -16.98 9.10 4.27
C PRO A 186 -17.81 10.32 4.67
N SER A 187 -18.84 10.13 5.51
CA SER A 187 -19.54 11.25 6.17
C SER A 187 -18.79 11.77 7.39
N HIS A 188 -17.94 10.94 8.02
CA HIS A 188 -17.14 11.28 9.19
C HIS A 188 -15.74 10.64 9.12
N GLY A 189 -14.75 11.32 9.68
CA GLY A 189 -13.43 10.72 9.92
C GLY A 189 -13.40 9.89 11.21
N THR A 190 -12.31 9.15 11.43
CA THR A 190 -12.11 8.35 12.65
C THR A 190 -10.69 8.45 13.20
N GLY A 191 -10.57 8.58 14.52
CA GLY A 191 -9.33 8.58 15.26
C GLY A 191 -8.62 9.93 15.28
N THR A 192 -7.36 9.90 15.71
CA THR A 192 -6.52 11.10 15.83
C THR A 192 -5.13 10.81 15.29
N PHE A 193 -4.48 11.82 14.72
CA PHE A 193 -3.10 11.72 14.27
C PHE A 193 -2.32 12.97 14.62
N THR A 194 -1.08 12.80 15.09
CA THR A 194 -0.15 13.91 15.23
C THR A 194 0.88 13.86 14.13
N HIS A 195 0.77 14.85 13.24
CA HIS A 195 1.74 15.10 12.20
C HIS A 195 2.93 15.88 12.76
N THR A 196 4.15 15.47 12.43
CA THR A 196 5.39 16.19 12.75
C THR A 196 6.38 16.05 11.60
N LYS A 197 6.54 17.10 10.79
CA LYS A 197 7.54 17.19 9.71
C LYS A 197 8.09 18.62 9.63
N PRO A 198 9.32 18.83 9.17
CA PRO A 198 9.74 20.15 8.74
C PRO A 198 8.88 20.62 7.56
N THR A 199 8.58 21.92 7.49
CA THR A 199 8.08 22.57 6.27
C THR A 199 9.20 22.58 5.22
N LYS A 200 8.88 22.88 3.96
CA LYS A 200 9.88 22.99 2.88
C LYS A 200 11.01 23.99 3.19
N LYS A 201 10.74 25.00 4.02
CA LYS A 201 11.73 26.00 4.49
C LYS A 201 12.36 25.63 5.84
N GLY A 202 12.33 24.35 6.23
CA GLY A 202 13.05 23.81 7.39
C GLY A 202 12.39 24.05 8.76
N LYS A 203 11.41 24.95 8.89
CA LYS A 203 10.70 25.17 10.16
C LYS A 203 9.85 23.96 10.51
N ALA A 204 9.99 23.41 11.71
CA ALA A 204 9.16 22.30 12.18
C ALA A 204 7.67 22.69 12.19
N PHE A 205 6.85 21.90 11.51
CA PHE A 205 5.40 21.94 11.61
C PHE A 205 4.92 20.73 12.39
N SER A 206 4.06 20.97 13.38
CA SER A 206 3.36 19.89 14.04
C SER A 206 1.95 20.27 14.41
N ALA A 207 1.03 19.36 14.10
CA ALA A 207 -0.37 19.49 14.42
C ALA A 207 -0.92 18.14 14.87
N THR A 208 -1.79 18.17 15.87
CA THR A 208 -2.63 17.02 16.24
C THR A 208 -4.00 17.26 15.65
N VAL A 209 -4.44 16.34 14.80
CA VAL A 209 -5.72 16.42 14.09
C VAL A 209 -6.63 15.32 14.61
N CYS A 210 -7.85 15.71 14.96
CA CYS A 210 -8.92 14.81 15.41
C CYS A 210 -9.87 14.53 14.25
N TYR A 211 -9.73 13.36 13.63
CA TYR A 211 -10.60 12.94 12.53
C TYR A 211 -12.02 12.60 13.01
N ASP A 212 -12.20 12.22 14.27
CA ASP A 212 -13.55 12.04 14.86
C ASP A 212 -14.40 13.32 14.80
N SER A 213 -13.75 14.50 14.74
CA SER A 213 -14.41 15.80 14.61
C SER A 213 -14.71 16.21 13.16
N LEU A 214 -14.15 15.51 12.18
CA LEU A 214 -14.38 15.79 10.77
C LEU A 214 -15.75 15.26 10.37
N SER A 215 -16.69 16.17 10.08
CA SER A 215 -17.98 15.87 9.45
C SER A 215 -17.99 16.41 8.02
N ILE A 216 -18.37 15.57 7.06
CA ILE A 216 -18.33 15.88 5.63
C ILE A 216 -19.75 15.81 5.06
N ASN A 217 -20.27 16.98 4.68
CA ASN A 217 -21.52 17.08 3.92
C ASN A 217 -21.20 17.17 2.42
N TRP A 218 -21.18 16.03 1.74
CA TRP A 218 -20.83 15.94 0.31
C TRP A 218 -21.74 16.76 -0.61
N LYS A 219 -23.00 16.99 -0.22
CA LYS A 219 -23.94 17.84 -0.96
C LYS A 219 -23.57 19.33 -0.87
N ALA A 220 -22.92 19.74 0.21
CA ALA A 220 -22.47 21.12 0.40
C ALA A 220 -21.08 21.38 -0.23
N ILE A 221 -20.33 20.32 -0.55
CA ILE A 221 -19.06 20.47 -1.27
C ILE A 221 -19.34 20.67 -2.75
N ALA A 222 -19.10 21.89 -3.23
CA ALA A 222 -19.24 22.27 -4.62
C ALA A 222 -18.16 21.60 -5.49
N ASP A 223 -18.50 21.42 -6.76
CA ASP A 223 -17.57 20.86 -7.73
C ASP A 223 -16.43 21.85 -8.06
N ASN A 224 -16.65 23.15 -7.85
CA ASN A 224 -15.69 24.23 -8.10
C ASN A 224 -15.84 25.34 -7.06
N TYR A 225 -14.74 26.00 -6.74
CA TYR A 225 -14.70 27.20 -5.90
C TYR A 225 -13.89 28.30 -6.58
N ASN A 226 -14.47 29.49 -6.65
CA ASN A 226 -13.82 30.72 -7.05
C ASN A 226 -13.36 31.53 -5.82
N PRO A 227 -12.52 32.56 -5.99
CA PRO A 227 -12.08 33.43 -4.89
C PRO A 227 -13.22 33.97 -4.00
N GLU A 228 -14.35 34.34 -4.59
CA GLU A 228 -15.55 34.81 -3.91
C GLU A 228 -16.19 33.76 -2.98
N ASP A 229 -15.99 32.46 -3.25
CA ASP A 229 -16.56 31.36 -2.47
C ASP A 229 -15.74 31.03 -1.22
N SER A 230 -14.76 31.86 -0.85
CA SER A 230 -13.81 31.58 0.24
C SER A 230 -14.46 31.18 1.58
N VAL A 231 -15.59 31.81 1.94
CA VAL A 231 -16.36 31.46 3.15
C VAL A 231 -16.94 30.06 3.04
N ALA A 232 -17.59 29.74 1.93
CA ALA A 232 -18.13 28.41 1.66
C ALA A 232 -17.00 27.37 1.61
N ALA A 233 -15.90 27.65 0.93
CA ALA A 233 -14.74 26.76 0.84
C ALA A 233 -14.14 26.46 2.22
N SER A 234 -14.00 27.47 3.07
CA SER A 234 -13.39 27.34 4.40
C SER A 234 -14.17 26.42 5.35
N THR A 235 -15.48 26.31 5.15
CA THR A 235 -16.39 25.53 6.01
C THR A 235 -16.77 24.17 5.43
N THR A 236 -16.52 23.93 4.13
CA THR A 236 -16.91 22.70 3.43
C THR A 236 -15.69 21.88 2.99
N ILE A 237 -14.99 22.31 1.93
CA ILE A 237 -13.90 21.53 1.33
C ILE A 237 -12.55 21.67 2.07
N CYS A 238 -12.24 22.84 2.62
CA CYS A 238 -10.94 23.06 3.27
C CYS A 238 -10.68 22.12 4.46
N PRO A 239 -11.66 21.82 5.34
CA PRO A 239 -11.49 20.83 6.39
C PRO A 239 -11.09 19.46 5.84
N LEU A 240 -11.80 18.97 4.82
CA LEU A 240 -11.46 17.69 4.16
C LEU A 240 -10.02 17.72 3.62
N LEU A 241 -9.65 18.75 2.86
CA LEU A 241 -8.31 18.87 2.26
C LEU A 241 -7.20 18.93 3.32
N TYR A 242 -7.44 19.61 4.44
CA TYR A 242 -6.49 19.66 5.56
C TYR A 242 -6.29 18.29 6.18
N HIS A 243 -7.36 17.54 6.42
CA HIS A 243 -7.28 16.18 6.94
C HIS A 243 -6.59 15.24 5.96
N CYS A 244 -6.87 15.33 4.65
CA CYS A 244 -6.16 14.55 3.63
C CYS A 244 -4.66 14.85 3.64
N ALA A 245 -4.26 16.13 3.69
CA ALA A 245 -2.85 16.54 3.71
C ALA A 245 -2.13 16.02 4.97
N VAL A 246 -2.75 16.17 6.14
CA VAL A 246 -2.18 15.69 7.40
C VAL A 246 -2.07 14.16 7.41
N GLY A 247 -3.09 13.44 6.95
CA GLY A 247 -3.10 11.97 6.85
C GLY A 247 -2.06 11.42 5.89
N ALA A 248 -1.78 12.15 4.79
CA ALA A 248 -0.72 11.84 3.84
C ALA A 248 0.69 12.25 4.32
N GLU A 249 0.82 12.68 5.58
CA GLU A 249 2.07 13.17 6.19
C GLU A 249 2.75 14.29 5.39
N MET A 250 1.97 15.23 4.86
CA MET A 250 2.42 16.30 3.97
C MET A 250 3.57 17.16 4.53
N ILE A 251 4.62 17.35 3.74
CA ILE A 251 5.60 18.43 3.94
C ILE A 251 5.04 19.69 3.28
N PHE A 252 4.57 20.64 4.11
CA PHE A 252 3.92 21.87 3.64
C PHE A 252 4.92 22.93 3.12
N GLY A 253 4.52 23.64 2.06
CA GLY A 253 5.25 24.81 1.53
C GLY A 253 4.37 25.70 0.65
N SER A 254 4.73 26.99 0.54
CA SER A 254 4.00 27.98 -0.29
C SER A 254 4.09 27.72 -1.79
N GLU A 255 5.20 27.15 -2.24
CA GLU A 255 5.45 26.86 -3.66
C GLU A 255 5.15 25.41 -4.03
N ALA A 256 5.28 24.50 -3.07
CA ALA A 256 5.02 23.07 -3.24
C ALA A 256 4.77 22.42 -1.88
N SER A 257 3.76 21.56 -1.82
CA SER A 257 3.51 20.66 -0.69
C SER A 257 3.65 19.21 -1.17
N THR A 258 4.36 18.37 -0.42
CA THR A 258 4.68 16.98 -0.84
C THR A 258 4.13 15.96 0.15
N GLY A 259 3.19 15.12 -0.29
CA GLY A 259 2.70 13.98 0.48
C GLY A 259 3.47 12.70 0.18
N PHE A 260 3.22 11.66 0.97
CA PHE A 260 3.86 10.35 0.82
C PHE A 260 2.84 9.27 0.47
N SER A 261 3.22 8.35 -0.43
CA SER A 261 2.30 7.39 -1.04
C SER A 261 1.77 6.35 -0.05
N VAL A 262 2.62 5.80 0.81
CA VAL A 262 2.22 4.86 1.87
C VAL A 262 1.31 5.53 2.92
N PRO A 263 1.67 6.68 3.52
CA PRO A 263 0.76 7.43 4.39
C PRO A 263 -0.58 7.79 3.74
N ALA A 264 -0.58 8.26 2.49
CA ALA A 264 -1.82 8.57 1.77
C ALA A 264 -2.72 7.33 1.60
N SER A 265 -2.13 6.18 1.26
CA SER A 265 -2.84 4.90 1.17
C SER A 265 -3.44 4.50 2.52
N ASN A 266 -2.64 4.60 3.58
CA ASN A 266 -3.06 4.25 4.94
C ASN A 266 -4.13 5.20 5.47
N ALA A 267 -4.12 6.48 5.09
CA ALA A 267 -5.08 7.46 5.54
C ALA A 267 -6.51 7.10 5.12
N PHE A 268 -6.71 6.59 3.89
CA PHE A 268 -8.01 6.08 3.44
C PHE A 268 -8.60 5.10 4.45
N VAL A 269 -7.82 4.11 4.88
CA VAL A 269 -8.28 3.06 5.79
C VAL A 269 -8.39 3.54 7.24
N ARG A 270 -7.34 4.20 7.74
CA ARG A 270 -7.18 4.54 9.16
C ARG A 270 -8.07 5.69 9.60
N TYR A 271 -8.24 6.69 8.74
CA TYR A 271 -8.84 7.97 9.14
C TYR A 271 -10.12 8.30 8.38
N PHE A 272 -10.28 7.74 7.17
CA PHE A 272 -11.47 7.95 6.33
C PHE A 272 -12.32 6.69 6.19
N ASN A 273 -12.05 5.66 6.99
CA ASN A 273 -12.85 4.44 7.12
C ASN A 273 -13.13 3.72 5.78
N TYR A 274 -12.22 3.82 4.81
CA TYR A 274 -12.29 3.02 3.59
C TYR A 274 -12.05 1.53 3.90
N HIS A 275 -12.40 0.69 2.93
CA HIS A 275 -12.23 -0.75 3.06
C HIS A 275 -10.75 -1.12 3.32
N PRO A 276 -10.41 -1.99 4.30
CA PRO A 276 -9.03 -2.30 4.68
C PRO A 276 -8.23 -3.03 3.58
N GLY A 277 -8.92 -3.61 2.59
CA GLY A 277 -8.31 -4.12 1.37
C GLY A 277 -7.75 -3.05 0.42
N THR A 278 -7.92 -1.76 0.73
CA THR A 278 -7.21 -0.66 0.05
C THR A 278 -5.71 -0.89 0.20
N TYR A 279 -4.99 -0.96 -0.92
CA TYR A 279 -3.64 -1.51 -0.94
C TYR A 279 -2.65 -0.58 -1.63
N HIS A 280 -1.52 -0.36 -0.97
CA HIS A 280 -0.39 0.37 -1.53
C HIS A 280 0.50 -0.57 -2.34
N LEU A 281 0.87 -0.16 -3.55
CA LEU A 281 1.76 -0.91 -4.43
C LEU A 281 2.90 -0.03 -4.96
N ALA A 282 4.12 -0.54 -4.94
CA ALA A 282 5.25 0.07 -5.64
C ALA A 282 5.40 -0.57 -7.03
N LYS A 283 5.54 0.24 -8.08
CA LYS A 283 5.53 -0.22 -9.49
C LYS A 283 6.56 -1.30 -9.77
N HIS A 284 7.75 -1.23 -9.17
CA HIS A 284 8.83 -2.21 -9.36
C HIS A 284 8.47 -3.65 -8.93
N THR A 285 7.34 -3.84 -8.26
CA THR A 285 6.82 -5.15 -7.88
C THR A 285 5.98 -5.82 -8.99
N LEU A 286 5.67 -5.10 -10.06
CA LEU A 286 4.92 -5.56 -11.23
C LEU A 286 5.73 -5.40 -12.52
N THR A 287 5.45 -6.27 -13.49
CA THR A 287 5.77 -5.98 -14.90
C THR A 287 4.85 -4.90 -15.45
N ASP A 288 5.23 -4.28 -16.57
CA ASP A 288 4.40 -3.29 -17.26
C ASP A 288 3.03 -3.85 -17.70
N SER A 289 3.01 -5.07 -18.26
CA SER A 289 1.78 -5.77 -18.62
C SER A 289 0.90 -6.06 -17.41
N GLN A 290 1.49 -6.48 -16.29
CA GLN A 290 0.76 -6.65 -15.03
C GLN A 290 0.17 -5.33 -14.54
N LEU A 291 0.91 -4.22 -14.66
CA LEU A 291 0.39 -2.89 -14.30
C LEU A 291 -0.79 -2.50 -15.19
N GLN A 292 -0.70 -2.72 -16.50
CA GLN A 292 -1.79 -2.44 -17.44
C GLN A 292 -3.06 -3.25 -17.11
N GLN A 293 -2.89 -4.56 -16.93
CA GLN A 293 -3.98 -5.48 -16.55
C GLN A 293 -4.63 -5.07 -15.20
N LEU A 294 -3.83 -4.59 -14.25
CA LEU A 294 -4.31 -4.13 -12.95
C LEU A 294 -5.18 -2.87 -13.10
N LEU A 295 -4.74 -1.90 -13.89
CA LEU A 295 -5.50 -0.68 -14.14
C LEU A 295 -6.84 -0.98 -14.82
N TYR A 296 -6.86 -1.86 -15.84
CA TYR A 296 -8.13 -2.30 -16.45
C TYR A 296 -9.09 -2.88 -15.41
N ARG A 297 -8.60 -3.75 -14.53
CA ARG A 297 -9.40 -4.38 -13.48
C ARG A 297 -9.98 -3.37 -12.48
N GLU A 298 -9.20 -2.36 -12.10
CA GLU A 298 -9.69 -1.32 -11.19
C GLU A 298 -10.75 -0.45 -11.87
N MET A 299 -10.52 -0.04 -13.12
CA MET A 299 -11.46 0.79 -13.88
C MET A 299 -12.78 0.06 -14.16
N GLU A 300 -12.74 -1.18 -14.66
CA GLU A 300 -13.95 -1.97 -14.93
C GLU A 300 -14.74 -2.31 -13.66
N ALA A 301 -14.09 -2.24 -12.50
CA ALA A 301 -14.75 -2.43 -11.21
C ALA A 301 -15.16 -1.10 -10.55
N GLY A 302 -15.11 0.02 -11.29
CA GLY A 302 -15.54 1.34 -10.82
C GLY A 302 -14.67 1.90 -9.70
N ARG A 303 -13.37 1.59 -9.69
CA ARG A 303 -12.44 2.04 -8.64
C ARG A 303 -11.36 2.95 -9.22
N PRO A 304 -11.43 4.28 -9.00
CA PRO A 304 -10.34 5.18 -9.33
C PRO A 304 -9.06 4.80 -8.57
N VAL A 305 -7.91 4.97 -9.21
CA VAL A 305 -6.60 4.60 -8.67
C VAL A 305 -5.81 5.85 -8.35
N LEU A 306 -5.33 5.99 -7.11
CA LEU A 306 -4.41 7.06 -6.74
C LEU A 306 -3.00 6.70 -7.23
N CYS A 307 -2.47 7.47 -8.16
CA CYS A 307 -1.16 7.30 -8.73
C CYS A 307 -0.17 8.32 -8.16
N CYS A 308 1.11 7.94 -8.10
CA CYS A 308 2.21 8.84 -7.80
C CYS A 308 3.41 8.53 -8.71
N GLY A 309 3.96 9.56 -9.35
CA GLY A 309 5.10 9.48 -10.25
C GLY A 309 5.66 10.88 -10.51
N HIS A 310 6.95 11.00 -10.84
CA HIS A 310 7.62 12.30 -11.03
C HIS A 310 7.41 13.30 -9.87
N GLN A 311 7.34 12.81 -8.63
CA GLN A 311 7.04 13.61 -7.42
C GLN A 311 5.65 14.30 -7.42
N HIS A 312 4.70 13.78 -8.21
CA HIS A 312 3.34 14.28 -8.33
C HIS A 312 2.31 13.18 -8.10
N PHE A 313 1.18 13.54 -7.50
CA PHE A 313 0.03 12.66 -7.32
C PHE A 313 -1.09 13.06 -8.27
N PHE A 314 -1.75 12.05 -8.84
CA PHE A 314 -2.81 12.19 -9.82
C PHE A 314 -3.71 10.95 -9.75
N VAL A 315 -4.85 10.98 -10.43
CA VAL A 315 -5.81 9.88 -10.42
C VAL A 315 -5.90 9.24 -11.80
N CYS A 316 -5.79 7.92 -11.87
CA CYS A 316 -6.20 7.15 -13.04
C CYS A 316 -7.65 6.72 -12.85
N ASP A 317 -8.52 7.12 -13.75
CA ASP A 317 -9.97 6.97 -13.57
C ASP A 317 -10.72 6.58 -14.85
N GLY A 318 -10.05 6.22 -15.94
CA GLY A 318 -10.72 5.68 -17.12
C GLY A 318 -9.75 5.06 -18.11
N PHE A 319 -10.28 4.45 -19.17
CA PHE A 319 -9.47 3.99 -20.30
C PHE A 319 -10.28 3.93 -21.60
N ILE A 320 -9.59 4.04 -22.73
CA ILE A 320 -10.09 3.72 -24.06
C ILE A 320 -8.99 2.93 -24.76
N ASP A 321 -9.29 1.70 -25.16
CA ASP A 321 -8.37 0.74 -25.74
C ASP A 321 -7.11 0.53 -24.89
N ASP A 322 -5.97 1.08 -25.29
CA ASP A 322 -4.68 1.05 -24.59
C ASP A 322 -4.29 2.39 -23.93
N PHE A 323 -5.15 3.40 -24.02
CA PHE A 323 -4.98 4.68 -23.35
C PHE A 323 -5.69 4.71 -22.01
N PHE A 324 -5.06 5.31 -21.00
CA PHE A 324 -5.63 5.52 -19.68
C PHE A 324 -5.90 7.00 -19.46
N HIS A 325 -7.07 7.31 -18.89
CA HIS A 325 -7.42 8.67 -18.50
C HIS A 325 -6.73 9.04 -17.19
N PHE A 326 -6.19 10.25 -17.13
CA PHE A 326 -5.58 10.81 -15.92
C PHE A 326 -6.16 12.18 -15.59
N ASP A 327 -6.54 12.35 -14.32
CA ASP A 327 -6.78 13.64 -13.69
C ASP A 327 -5.55 14.08 -12.89
N TRP A 328 -4.93 15.18 -13.31
CA TRP A 328 -3.70 15.68 -12.70
C TRP A 328 -3.92 16.55 -11.45
N GLY A 329 -5.17 16.83 -11.07
CA GLY A 329 -5.50 17.65 -9.89
C GLY A 329 -5.20 19.14 -10.09
N TRP A 330 -5.31 19.63 -11.33
CA TRP A 330 -5.02 21.02 -11.73
C TRP A 330 -6.19 21.70 -12.42
N LYS A 331 -7.39 21.63 -11.83
CA LYS A 331 -8.61 22.23 -12.41
C LYS A 331 -8.88 21.75 -13.85
N GLY A 332 -8.71 20.46 -14.12
CA GLY A 332 -8.88 19.88 -15.46
C GLY A 332 -7.75 20.15 -16.46
N SER A 333 -6.76 20.98 -16.09
CA SER A 333 -5.65 21.31 -16.98
C SER A 333 -4.83 20.07 -17.33
N MET A 334 -4.71 19.81 -18.64
CA MET A 334 -3.98 18.68 -19.22
C MET A 334 -4.57 17.29 -18.91
N ASN A 335 -5.78 17.22 -18.34
CA ASN A 335 -6.49 15.96 -18.19
C ASN A 335 -6.76 15.34 -19.57
N GLY A 336 -6.64 14.03 -19.66
CA GLY A 336 -6.78 13.33 -20.93
C GLY A 336 -6.33 11.89 -20.88
N TYR A 337 -6.33 11.28 -22.06
CA TYR A 337 -5.96 9.90 -22.30
C TYR A 337 -4.50 9.81 -22.71
N PHE A 338 -3.71 9.01 -22.02
CA PHE A 338 -2.28 8.83 -22.26
C PHE A 338 -1.97 7.34 -22.34
N LYS A 339 -1.06 6.96 -23.24
CA LYS A 339 -0.46 5.62 -23.20
C LYS A 339 0.52 5.52 -22.04
N LEU A 340 0.63 4.34 -21.43
CA LEU A 340 1.62 4.12 -20.37
C LEU A 340 3.07 4.09 -20.91
N SER A 341 3.24 3.80 -22.20
CA SER A 341 4.47 3.84 -22.98
C SER A 341 4.14 4.09 -24.45
N ALA A 342 5.08 4.67 -25.19
CA ALA A 342 5.09 4.72 -26.64
C ALA A 342 5.44 3.35 -27.25
N LEU A 343 6.10 2.47 -26.50
CA LEU A 343 6.38 1.09 -26.87
C LEU A 343 5.29 0.15 -26.35
N ASN A 344 5.30 -1.08 -26.87
CA ASN A 344 4.42 -2.12 -26.37
C ASN A 344 4.67 -2.38 -24.86
N PRO A 345 3.63 -2.78 -24.10
CA PRO A 345 3.70 -3.07 -22.66
C PRO A 345 4.77 -4.09 -22.27
N ASN A 346 5.36 -4.85 -23.20
CA ASN A 346 6.28 -5.95 -22.88
C ASN A 346 7.75 -5.51 -22.91
N THR A 347 8.01 -4.21 -22.71
CA THR A 347 9.35 -3.61 -22.81
C THR A 347 9.91 -3.07 -21.49
N GLU A 348 9.17 -3.17 -20.38
CA GLU A 348 9.56 -2.72 -19.02
C GLU A 348 9.93 -1.23 -18.93
N ASN A 349 9.20 -0.39 -19.66
CA ASN A 349 9.40 1.04 -19.80
C ASN A 349 8.37 1.92 -19.09
N PHE A 350 7.37 1.40 -18.38
CA PHE A 350 6.38 2.27 -17.75
C PHE A 350 7.01 3.02 -16.56
N GLN A 351 7.32 4.31 -16.77
CA GLN A 351 7.94 5.20 -15.77
C GLN A 351 6.99 6.29 -15.24
N MET A 352 5.81 6.46 -15.84
CA MET A 352 4.87 7.53 -15.49
C MET A 352 4.39 7.46 -14.03
N MET A 353 4.35 6.25 -13.45
CA MET A 353 3.97 6.03 -12.06
C MET A 353 4.95 5.08 -11.36
N THR A 354 5.34 5.43 -10.14
CA THR A 354 6.22 4.63 -9.28
C THR A 354 5.48 4.00 -8.11
N HIS A 355 4.32 4.57 -7.74
CA HIS A 355 3.46 4.06 -6.67
C HIS A 355 1.98 4.18 -7.05
N LEU A 356 1.18 3.24 -6.54
CA LEU A 356 -0.26 3.20 -6.72
C LEU A 356 -0.96 2.88 -5.40
N THR A 357 -2.19 3.38 -5.25
CA THR A 357 -3.15 2.90 -4.27
C THR A 357 -4.35 2.34 -5.00
N VAL A 358 -4.57 1.04 -4.89
CA VAL A 358 -5.63 0.31 -5.59
C VAL A 358 -6.65 -0.22 -4.60
N LYS A 359 -7.77 -0.78 -5.11
CA LYS A 359 -8.87 -1.32 -4.30
C LYS A 359 -9.51 -0.29 -3.37
N ILE A 360 -9.34 1.01 -3.67
CA ILE A 360 -9.96 2.11 -2.92
C ILE A 360 -11.47 1.99 -3.12
N ARG A 361 -12.20 1.70 -2.04
CA ARG A 361 -13.66 1.64 -2.02
C ARG A 361 -14.19 1.94 -0.61
N PRO A 362 -15.40 2.50 -0.48
CA PRO A 362 -16.10 2.59 0.80
C PRO A 362 -16.17 1.22 1.49
N ARG A 363 -16.14 1.22 2.81
CA ARG A 363 -16.34 0.00 3.59
C ARG A 363 -17.82 -0.40 3.52
N ASN A 364 -18.11 -1.68 3.27
CA ASN A 364 -19.46 -2.21 3.40
C ASN A 364 -19.80 -2.37 4.90
N PHE A 365 -20.99 -2.03 5.34
CA PHE A 365 -21.44 -2.25 6.73
C PHE A 365 -22.47 -3.38 6.87
N GLU A 366 -22.87 -4.01 5.76
CA GLU A 366 -23.74 -5.18 5.82
C GLU A 366 -23.10 -6.32 6.61
N GLU A 367 -23.92 -6.99 7.40
CA GLU A 367 -23.51 -8.13 8.20
C GLU A 367 -24.04 -9.43 7.61
N HIS A 368 -23.13 -10.34 7.28
CA HIS A 368 -23.44 -11.65 6.75
C HIS A 368 -22.74 -12.68 7.63
N HIS A 369 -23.53 -13.42 8.42
CA HIS A 369 -23.04 -14.44 9.35
C HIS A 369 -23.34 -15.84 8.86
N LYS A 370 -22.39 -16.75 9.10
CA LYS A 370 -22.58 -18.19 8.93
C LYS A 370 -21.91 -18.96 10.05
N ALA A 371 -22.51 -20.07 10.45
CA ALA A 371 -21.90 -21.05 11.33
C ALA A 371 -21.71 -22.38 10.58
N VAL A 372 -20.54 -23.00 10.72
CA VAL A 372 -20.22 -24.28 10.08
C VAL A 372 -19.59 -25.24 11.07
N ASN A 373 -19.87 -26.54 10.90
CA ASN A 373 -19.23 -27.61 11.63
C ASN A 373 -18.34 -28.42 10.69
N LEU A 374 -17.03 -28.39 10.94
CA LEU A 374 -16.02 -28.99 10.10
C LEU A 374 -15.62 -30.36 10.64
N VAL A 375 -16.25 -31.40 10.11
CA VAL A 375 -16.00 -32.80 10.53
C VAL A 375 -14.63 -33.28 10.06
N GLN A 376 -14.25 -32.95 8.82
CA GLN A 376 -12.95 -33.28 8.24
C GLN A 376 -12.12 -32.00 8.04
N PRO A 377 -10.88 -31.92 8.56
CA PRO A 377 -10.03 -30.75 8.35
C PRO A 377 -9.65 -30.61 6.87
N GLY A 378 -9.50 -29.38 6.41
CA GLY A 378 -9.16 -29.02 5.05
C GLY A 378 -10.33 -29.01 4.07
N THR A 379 -11.57 -29.08 4.57
CA THR A 379 -12.80 -29.13 3.76
C THR A 379 -13.68 -27.88 3.89
N LEU A 380 -13.19 -26.79 4.50
CA LEU A 380 -14.00 -25.57 4.70
C LEU A 380 -14.53 -24.99 3.37
N ASN A 381 -13.76 -25.12 2.30
CA ASN A 381 -14.16 -24.71 0.94
C ASN A 381 -15.37 -25.49 0.38
N GLN A 382 -15.72 -26.64 0.95
CA GLN A 382 -16.92 -27.39 0.57
C GLN A 382 -18.18 -26.83 1.26
N LEU A 383 -18.00 -26.08 2.35
CA LEU A 383 -19.10 -25.52 3.16
C LEU A 383 -19.32 -24.03 2.91
N ILE A 384 -18.36 -23.35 2.25
CA ILE A 384 -18.40 -21.92 1.96
C ILE A 384 -18.28 -21.74 0.44
N SER A 385 -19.32 -21.20 -0.19
CA SER A 385 -19.35 -20.90 -1.63
C SER A 385 -18.43 -19.73 -1.99
N ASP A 386 -18.05 -19.60 -3.27
CA ASP A 386 -17.20 -18.50 -3.75
C ASP A 386 -17.80 -17.11 -3.46
N ASN A 387 -19.13 -16.98 -3.53
CA ASN A 387 -19.81 -15.74 -3.14
C ASN A 387 -19.66 -15.45 -1.65
N GLU A 388 -19.88 -16.45 -0.80
CA GLU A 388 -19.72 -16.32 0.65
C GLU A 388 -18.28 -16.03 1.06
N VAL A 389 -17.27 -16.53 0.33
CA VAL A 389 -15.87 -16.16 0.54
C VAL A 389 -15.66 -14.66 0.41
N GLN A 390 -16.42 -13.99 -0.46
CA GLN A 390 -16.32 -12.56 -0.71
C GLN A 390 -17.23 -11.73 0.20
N THR A 391 -18.37 -12.26 0.64
CA THR A 391 -19.41 -11.46 1.31
C THR A 391 -19.57 -11.70 2.80
N LEU A 392 -19.18 -12.87 3.33
CA LEU A 392 -19.31 -13.15 4.76
C LEU A 392 -18.47 -12.18 5.58
N THR A 393 -19.11 -11.55 6.56
CA THR A 393 -18.44 -10.64 7.49
C THR A 393 -18.23 -11.27 8.86
N SER A 394 -18.95 -12.35 9.17
CA SER A 394 -18.79 -13.10 10.41
C SER A 394 -18.89 -14.62 10.15
N LEU A 395 -17.98 -15.39 10.73
CA LEU A 395 -17.95 -16.85 10.57
C LEU A 395 -17.67 -17.52 11.93
N THR A 396 -18.52 -18.46 12.28
CA THR A 396 -18.32 -19.36 13.43
C THR A 396 -17.95 -20.74 12.93
N ILE A 397 -16.86 -21.31 13.45
CA ILE A 397 -16.41 -22.66 13.08
C ILE A 397 -16.31 -23.53 14.33
N THR A 398 -16.93 -24.71 14.24
CA THR A 398 -16.70 -25.82 15.17
C THR A 398 -16.00 -26.97 14.45
N GLY A 399 -15.31 -27.85 15.17
CA GLY A 399 -14.61 -29.01 14.57
C GLY A 399 -13.16 -28.72 14.19
N LYS A 400 -12.56 -29.55 13.32
CA LYS A 400 -11.10 -29.60 13.11
C LYS A 400 -10.65 -28.75 11.92
N LEU A 401 -9.66 -27.88 12.11
CA LEU A 401 -9.08 -26.97 11.11
C LEU A 401 -7.61 -27.27 10.85
N ASN A 402 -7.18 -27.27 9.59
CA ASN A 402 -5.78 -27.38 9.20
C ASN A 402 -5.32 -26.23 8.30
N ALA A 403 -4.08 -26.32 7.79
CA ALA A 403 -3.47 -25.30 6.97
C ALA A 403 -4.27 -24.93 5.69
N LYS A 404 -4.98 -25.87 5.07
CA LYS A 404 -5.85 -25.55 3.92
C LYS A 404 -7.01 -24.65 4.32
N ASP A 405 -7.65 -24.92 5.45
CA ASP A 405 -8.76 -24.09 5.94
C ASP A 405 -8.27 -22.70 6.32
N PHE A 406 -7.12 -22.60 7.01
CA PHE A 406 -6.52 -21.31 7.35
C PHE A 406 -6.13 -20.50 6.11
N ARG A 407 -5.68 -21.14 5.03
CA ARG A 407 -5.43 -20.44 3.76
C ARG A 407 -6.71 -19.76 3.24
N LEU A 408 -7.85 -20.45 3.29
CA LEU A 408 -9.15 -19.87 2.91
C LEU A 408 -9.58 -18.77 3.88
N LEU A 409 -9.47 -18.99 5.19
CA LEU A 409 -9.82 -18.00 6.21
C LEU A 409 -9.00 -16.71 6.07
N ARG A 410 -7.71 -16.81 5.78
CA ARG A 410 -6.85 -15.66 5.50
C ARG A 410 -7.40 -14.86 4.32
N LYS A 411 -7.67 -15.52 3.19
CA LYS A 411 -8.27 -14.88 2.01
C LYS A 411 -9.58 -14.18 2.35
N MET A 412 -10.46 -14.84 3.11
CA MET A 412 -11.72 -14.26 3.57
C MET A 412 -11.51 -13.05 4.47
N ALA A 413 -10.48 -13.05 5.33
CA ALA A 413 -10.15 -12.00 6.29
C ALA A 413 -9.23 -10.90 5.74
N GLY A 414 -9.00 -10.87 4.42
CA GLY A 414 -8.19 -9.85 3.76
C GLY A 414 -6.70 -10.16 3.63
N GLY A 415 -6.24 -11.29 4.18
CA GLY A 415 -4.88 -11.80 4.02
C GLY A 415 -4.65 -12.32 2.61
N SER A 416 -3.91 -11.57 1.81
CA SER A 416 -3.48 -11.97 0.47
C SER A 416 -2.03 -11.59 0.23
N ASP A 417 -1.27 -12.52 -0.35
CA ASP A 417 0.11 -12.32 -0.78
C ASP A 417 0.19 -11.73 -2.22
N SER A 418 -0.97 -11.45 -2.84
CA SER A 418 -1.10 -11.04 -4.22
C SER A 418 -2.10 -9.90 -4.42
N VAL A 419 -1.71 -8.90 -5.20
CA VAL A 419 -2.63 -7.82 -5.62
C VAL A 419 -3.80 -8.37 -6.44
N TRP A 420 -3.62 -9.53 -7.07
CA TRP A 420 -4.59 -10.16 -7.97
C TRP A 420 -5.75 -10.84 -7.25
N GLU A 421 -5.57 -11.25 -6.01
CA GLU A 421 -6.65 -11.88 -5.25
C GLU A 421 -7.66 -10.83 -4.76
N SER A 422 -8.95 -11.17 -4.84
CA SER A 422 -10.03 -10.41 -4.23
C SER A 422 -10.13 -10.80 -2.75
N PRO A 423 -9.74 -9.92 -1.80
CA PRO A 423 -9.90 -10.18 -0.39
C PRO A 423 -11.40 -10.24 -0.05
N GLY A 424 -11.79 -11.19 0.80
CA GLY A 424 -13.14 -11.27 1.35
C GLY A 424 -13.42 -10.21 2.40
N GLU A 425 -14.61 -10.21 2.99
CA GLU A 425 -15.08 -9.17 3.92
C GLU A 425 -15.12 -9.63 5.40
N LEU A 426 -14.47 -10.76 5.73
CA LEU A 426 -14.56 -11.40 7.05
C LEU A 426 -13.88 -10.56 8.15
N ARG A 427 -14.66 -10.16 9.15
CA ARG A 427 -14.26 -9.30 10.27
C ARG A 427 -14.27 -10.00 11.60
N ILE A 428 -15.22 -10.92 11.79
CA ILE A 428 -15.40 -11.65 13.05
C ILE A 428 -15.21 -13.13 12.77
N LEU A 429 -14.25 -13.73 13.45
CA LEU A 429 -13.98 -15.16 13.34
C LEU A 429 -14.07 -15.82 14.71
N ASP A 430 -15.05 -16.68 14.90
CA ASP A 430 -15.21 -17.45 16.14
C ASP A 430 -14.68 -18.88 15.95
N LEU A 431 -13.50 -19.14 16.52
CA LEU A 431 -12.86 -20.46 16.58
C LEU A 431 -12.89 -21.04 18.00
N SER A 432 -13.68 -20.48 18.91
CA SER A 432 -13.65 -20.85 20.34
C SER A 432 -13.99 -22.32 20.62
N LYS A 433 -14.69 -22.97 19.67
CA LYS A 433 -15.08 -24.38 19.67
C LYS A 433 -14.42 -25.20 18.55
N ALA A 434 -13.38 -24.66 17.92
CA ALA A 434 -12.63 -25.35 16.89
C ALA A 434 -11.39 -26.05 17.45
N GLU A 435 -10.82 -26.98 16.70
CA GLU A 435 -9.59 -27.69 16.99
C GLU A 435 -8.57 -27.44 15.89
N ILE A 436 -7.44 -26.79 16.17
CA ILE A 436 -6.33 -26.71 15.20
C ILE A 436 -5.58 -28.03 15.20
N VAL A 437 -5.50 -28.66 14.04
CA VAL A 437 -4.72 -29.88 13.82
C VAL A 437 -3.48 -29.61 13.00
N THR A 438 -2.45 -30.41 13.23
CA THR A 438 -1.16 -30.32 12.53
C THR A 438 -1.31 -30.70 11.06
N ASP A 439 -0.68 -29.93 10.16
CA ASP A 439 -0.60 -30.23 8.73
C ASP A 439 0.72 -29.70 8.15
N TYR A 440 1.65 -30.62 7.91
CA TYR A 440 2.97 -30.34 7.32
C TYR A 440 2.97 -30.47 5.79
N GLU A 441 1.90 -31.02 5.22
CA GLU A 441 1.77 -31.21 3.78
C GLU A 441 1.35 -29.90 3.10
N ASN A 442 0.42 -29.18 3.73
CA ASN A 442 -0.14 -27.94 3.19
C ASN A 442 0.29 -26.73 4.02
N TYR A 443 0.53 -25.61 3.35
CA TYR A 443 0.83 -24.33 3.99
C TYR A 443 -0.40 -23.42 4.05
N TYR A 444 -0.48 -22.52 5.04
CA TYR A 444 -1.49 -21.46 5.07
C TYR A 444 -0.94 -20.10 4.61
N PHE A 445 0.36 -19.90 4.68
CA PHE A 445 1.04 -18.67 4.31
C PHE A 445 2.37 -19.00 3.62
N ARG A 446 2.74 -18.23 2.60
CA ARG A 446 4.03 -18.38 1.93
C ARG A 446 4.65 -17.04 1.62
N LYS A 447 5.98 -17.00 1.61
CA LYS A 447 6.75 -15.81 1.27
C LYS A 447 7.76 -16.12 0.18
N ASP A 448 7.75 -15.33 -0.89
CA ASP A 448 8.77 -15.36 -1.93
C ASP A 448 10.10 -14.81 -1.38
N LEU A 449 11.14 -15.63 -1.45
CA LEU A 449 12.46 -15.35 -0.89
C LEU A 449 13.36 -14.54 -1.82
N ARG A 450 13.08 -14.48 -3.13
CA ARG A 450 13.84 -13.64 -4.07
C ARG A 450 13.64 -12.15 -3.78
N LYS A 451 12.49 -11.81 -3.20
CA LYS A 451 12.16 -10.45 -2.74
C LYS A 451 12.65 -10.17 -1.31
N ALA A 452 13.26 -11.16 -0.64
CA ALA A 452 13.70 -11.03 0.73
C ALA A 452 15.22 -10.81 0.79
N ASN A 453 15.64 -9.67 1.33
CA ASN A 453 17.05 -9.43 1.72
C ASN A 453 17.36 -10.17 3.03
N TRP A 454 17.23 -11.49 3.01
CA TRP A 454 17.43 -12.36 4.17
C TRP A 454 18.71 -13.17 4.00
N THR A 455 19.44 -13.34 5.09
CA THR A 455 20.59 -14.23 5.13
C THR A 455 20.42 -15.24 6.26
N ARG A 456 20.94 -16.44 6.06
CA ARG A 456 20.98 -17.48 7.09
C ARG A 456 22.41 -17.96 7.27
N TRP A 457 22.84 -18.01 8.53
CA TRP A 457 24.19 -18.37 8.91
C TRP A 457 24.24 -19.77 9.52
N PHE A 458 25.22 -20.57 9.12
CA PHE A 458 25.57 -21.84 9.74
C PHE A 458 26.97 -21.76 10.31
N ASN A 459 27.16 -22.28 11.53
CA ASN A 459 28.49 -22.34 12.14
C ASN A 459 29.32 -23.42 11.46
N GLY A 460 30.66 -23.32 11.51
CA GLY A 460 31.55 -24.30 10.87
C GLY A 460 31.39 -25.74 11.35
N LYS A 461 30.93 -25.94 12.60
CA LYS A 461 30.60 -27.28 13.12
C LYS A 461 29.38 -27.93 12.45
N ASP A 462 28.54 -27.12 11.81
CA ASP A 462 27.30 -27.53 11.17
C ASP A 462 27.49 -27.70 9.65
N THR A 463 28.69 -27.40 9.09
CA THR A 463 29.00 -27.46 7.65
C THR A 463 29.97 -28.61 7.31
N PRO A 464 29.91 -29.19 6.09
CA PRO A 464 30.74 -30.35 5.73
C PRO A 464 32.24 -30.06 5.65
N ASP A 465 32.62 -28.80 5.43
CA ASP A 465 34.00 -28.33 5.27
C ASP A 465 34.57 -27.68 6.54
N GLY A 466 33.83 -27.68 7.65
CA GLY A 466 34.27 -27.09 8.91
C GLY A 466 34.25 -25.56 8.95
N ASN A 467 33.87 -24.89 7.85
CA ASN A 467 33.92 -23.44 7.72
C ASN A 467 32.52 -22.82 7.84
N PRO A 468 32.35 -21.70 8.58
CA PRO A 468 31.07 -21.00 8.63
C PRO A 468 30.59 -20.59 7.24
N LYS A 469 29.27 -20.70 7.00
CA LYS A 469 28.66 -20.33 5.71
C LYS A 469 27.48 -19.38 5.89
N GLU A 470 27.45 -18.35 5.05
CA GLU A 470 26.32 -17.45 4.88
C GLU A 470 25.56 -17.79 3.61
N PHE A 471 24.25 -17.94 3.72
CA PHE A 471 23.36 -18.14 2.59
C PHE A 471 22.52 -16.88 2.39
N LYS A 472 22.71 -16.21 1.25
CA LYS A 472 21.95 -15.01 0.87
C LYS A 472 20.84 -15.40 -0.09
N PHE A 473 19.62 -15.58 0.43
CA PHE A 473 18.52 -16.18 -0.35
C PHE A 473 18.23 -15.48 -1.68
N ALA A 474 18.42 -14.17 -1.76
CA ALA A 474 18.23 -13.39 -2.99
C ALA A 474 19.22 -13.72 -4.11
N THR A 475 20.39 -14.29 -3.78
CA THR A 475 21.49 -14.54 -4.73
C THR A 475 21.97 -15.99 -4.73
N MET A 476 21.31 -16.89 -4.00
CA MET A 476 21.72 -18.28 -3.90
C MET A 476 21.63 -18.99 -5.25
N ASP A 477 22.70 -19.68 -5.62
CA ASP A 477 22.67 -20.63 -6.74
C ASP A 477 22.10 -21.99 -6.33
N GLU A 478 21.95 -22.91 -7.30
CA GLU A 478 21.37 -24.22 -7.05
C GLU A 478 22.21 -25.08 -6.09
N LYS A 479 23.54 -24.97 -6.15
CA LYS A 479 24.45 -25.72 -5.28
C LYS A 479 24.39 -25.20 -3.85
N GLU A 480 24.30 -23.88 -3.69
CA GLU A 480 24.11 -23.25 -2.39
C GLU A 480 22.76 -23.65 -1.78
N TRP A 481 21.70 -23.76 -2.59
CA TRP A 481 20.40 -24.23 -2.13
C TRP A 481 20.41 -25.70 -1.70
N GLU A 482 21.00 -26.58 -2.51
CA GLU A 482 21.17 -27.99 -2.16
C GLU A 482 21.94 -28.17 -0.85
N LEU A 483 23.06 -27.45 -0.71
CA LEU A 483 23.83 -27.45 0.52
C LEU A 483 22.99 -26.95 1.69
N PHE A 484 22.33 -25.81 1.56
CA PHE A 484 21.45 -25.26 2.60
C PHE A 484 20.41 -26.28 3.10
N CYS A 485 19.75 -26.99 2.18
CA CYS A 485 18.79 -28.04 2.54
C CYS A 485 19.47 -29.21 3.28
N GLN A 486 20.67 -29.63 2.88
CA GLN A 486 21.45 -30.68 3.56
C GLN A 486 21.85 -30.29 5.00
N LEU A 487 22.09 -29.01 5.28
CA LEU A 487 22.44 -28.52 6.63
C LEU A 487 21.23 -28.40 7.58
N GLY A 488 20.08 -28.99 7.23
CA GLY A 488 18.85 -28.83 8.01
C GLY A 488 18.24 -27.43 7.88
N GLY A 489 18.57 -26.72 6.79
CA GLY A 489 17.92 -25.47 6.43
C GLY A 489 16.44 -25.63 6.10
N ASN A 490 16.02 -26.84 5.72
CA ASN A 490 14.76 -27.10 5.03
C ASN A 490 13.50 -26.97 5.89
N ILE A 491 13.53 -27.34 7.17
CA ILE A 491 12.39 -27.24 8.10
C ILE A 491 12.90 -26.89 9.50
N ASP A 492 12.14 -26.13 10.28
CA ASP A 492 12.50 -25.96 11.68
C ASP A 492 12.14 -27.19 12.52
N LYS A 493 12.73 -27.31 13.73
CA LYS A 493 12.55 -28.49 14.60
C LYS A 493 11.10 -28.77 15.01
N GLY A 494 10.20 -27.78 14.86
CA GLY A 494 8.77 -27.90 15.19
C GLY A 494 7.87 -28.12 13.97
N GLY A 495 8.42 -28.06 12.76
CA GLY A 495 7.68 -28.15 11.51
C GLY A 495 6.78 -26.93 11.22
N PHE A 496 7.04 -25.78 11.83
CA PHE A 496 6.24 -24.56 11.66
C PHE A 496 6.41 -23.94 10.28
N TRP A 497 7.59 -24.07 9.69
CA TRP A 497 7.87 -23.57 8.36
C TRP A 497 8.91 -24.41 7.63
N LYS A 498 8.83 -24.38 6.30
CA LYS A 498 9.79 -25.04 5.41
C LYS A 498 10.20 -24.17 4.23
N PHE A 499 11.40 -24.39 3.74
CA PHE A 499 11.91 -23.78 2.51
C PHE A 499 11.54 -24.68 1.31
N VAL A 500 11.03 -24.12 0.22
CA VAL A 500 10.62 -24.89 -0.97
C VAL A 500 11.10 -24.22 -2.23
N LYS A 501 11.65 -25.00 -3.16
CA LYS A 501 11.88 -24.59 -4.55
C LYS A 501 10.71 -25.09 -5.40
N GLU A 502 10.07 -24.19 -6.14
CA GLU A 502 9.02 -24.53 -7.11
C GLU A 502 9.40 -23.90 -8.46
N GLY A 503 9.78 -24.72 -9.43
CA GLY A 503 10.36 -24.24 -10.69
C GLY A 503 11.66 -23.47 -10.43
N ASN A 504 11.70 -22.19 -10.84
CA ASN A 504 12.85 -21.32 -10.61
C ASN A 504 12.75 -20.56 -9.28
N ASP A 505 11.58 -20.51 -8.62
CA ASP A 505 11.34 -19.66 -7.47
C ASP A 505 11.58 -20.37 -6.13
N TYR A 506 11.85 -19.58 -5.10
CA TYR A 506 12.15 -20.06 -3.74
C TYR A 506 11.16 -19.45 -2.74
N PHE A 507 10.55 -20.28 -1.91
CA PHE A 507 9.51 -19.90 -0.98
C PHE A 507 9.84 -20.35 0.45
N LEU A 508 9.42 -19.54 1.42
CA LEU A 508 9.24 -19.95 2.80
C LEU A 508 7.75 -20.21 3.03
N GLN A 509 7.39 -21.43 3.38
CA GLN A 509 6.02 -21.88 3.60
C GLN A 509 5.78 -22.12 5.09
N TYR A 510 4.62 -21.71 5.60
CA TYR A 510 4.24 -21.88 7.01
C TYR A 510 3.06 -22.83 7.18
N HIS A 511 3.13 -23.66 8.22
CA HIS A 511 2.32 -24.85 8.44
C HIS A 511 1.63 -24.83 9.81
N THR A 512 0.46 -25.48 9.91
CA THR A 512 -0.26 -25.55 11.20
C THR A 512 0.36 -26.62 12.09
N VAL A 513 0.43 -26.31 13.39
CA VAL A 513 0.80 -27.26 14.44
C VAL A 513 -0.30 -27.22 15.50
N SER A 514 -0.73 -28.38 15.97
CA SER A 514 -1.78 -28.50 16.98
C SER A 514 -1.49 -27.67 18.23
N ASN A 515 -2.54 -27.09 18.83
CA ASN A 515 -2.47 -26.27 20.05
C ASN A 515 -1.64 -24.98 19.94
N ILE A 516 -1.26 -24.58 18.72
CA ILE A 516 -0.43 -23.40 18.48
C ILE A 516 -1.10 -22.49 17.45
N ILE A 517 -1.15 -21.20 17.77
CA ILE A 517 -1.36 -20.17 16.74
C ILE A 517 -0.01 -19.92 16.09
N SER A 518 0.22 -20.62 14.97
CA SER A 518 1.51 -20.64 14.25
C SER A 518 1.91 -19.26 13.72
N GLU A 519 3.20 -19.10 13.41
CA GLU A 519 3.78 -17.84 12.93
C GLU A 519 3.13 -17.39 11.61
N ASN A 520 2.77 -16.11 11.50
CA ASN A 520 2.07 -15.54 10.35
C ASN A 520 0.67 -16.10 10.04
N ILE A 521 0.03 -16.90 10.90
CA ILE A 521 -1.25 -17.56 10.56
C ILE A 521 -2.39 -16.60 10.21
N PHE A 522 -2.49 -15.45 10.89
CA PHE A 522 -3.39 -14.35 10.54
C PHE A 522 -2.65 -13.11 10.05
N LYS A 523 -1.37 -13.22 9.69
CA LYS A 523 -0.62 -12.09 9.13
C LYS A 523 -1.35 -11.46 7.93
N ASP A 524 -1.38 -10.14 7.88
CA ASP A 524 -2.02 -9.34 6.82
C ASP A 524 -3.55 -9.57 6.71
N CYS A 525 -4.20 -10.19 7.68
CA CYS A 525 -5.67 -10.27 7.74
C CYS A 525 -6.26 -8.91 8.12
N THR A 526 -6.16 -7.94 7.21
CA THR A 526 -6.45 -6.51 7.45
C THR A 526 -7.91 -6.23 7.76
N ASN A 527 -8.84 -7.13 7.43
CA ASN A 527 -10.27 -6.99 7.72
C ASN A 527 -10.66 -7.53 9.10
N LEU A 528 -9.83 -8.40 9.70
CA LEU A 528 -10.15 -9.08 10.95
C LEU A 528 -10.21 -8.08 12.11
N GLN A 529 -11.40 -7.86 12.67
CA GLN A 529 -11.66 -6.99 13.81
C GLN A 529 -11.65 -7.74 15.13
N LYS A 530 -12.11 -9.00 15.11
CA LYS A 530 -12.22 -9.85 16.29
C LYS A 530 -11.99 -11.31 15.92
N VAL A 531 -11.21 -11.98 16.76
CA VAL A 531 -11.04 -13.43 16.69
C VAL A 531 -11.20 -14.05 18.08
N LEU A 532 -11.99 -15.12 18.17
CA LEU A 532 -12.06 -15.95 19.37
C LEU A 532 -11.20 -17.18 19.13
N LEU A 533 -10.09 -17.29 19.86
CA LEU A 533 -9.16 -18.40 19.69
C LEU A 533 -9.69 -19.68 20.34
N PRO A 534 -9.29 -20.86 19.83
CA PRO A 534 -9.62 -22.15 20.45
C PRO A 534 -9.13 -22.24 21.91
N LYS A 535 -9.86 -22.97 22.76
CA LYS A 535 -9.53 -23.07 24.20
C LYS A 535 -8.21 -23.80 24.48
N GLN A 536 -7.82 -24.72 23.60
CA GLN A 536 -6.64 -25.59 23.72
C GLN A 536 -5.32 -24.94 23.28
N ILE A 537 -5.33 -23.66 22.94
CA ILE A 537 -4.11 -22.97 22.50
C ILE A 537 -3.13 -22.82 23.67
N ILE A 538 -1.95 -23.41 23.52
CA ILE A 538 -0.82 -23.39 24.46
C ILE A 538 0.12 -22.23 24.13
N SER A 539 0.37 -21.96 22.84
CA SER A 539 1.35 -20.94 22.43
C SER A 539 0.87 -20.09 21.26
N ILE A 540 1.20 -18.80 21.28
CA ILE A 540 0.96 -17.85 20.20
C ILE A 540 2.30 -17.34 19.66
N LYS A 541 2.64 -17.75 18.44
CA LYS A 541 3.96 -17.55 17.84
C LYS A 541 4.16 -16.12 17.29
N PRO A 542 5.41 -15.70 17.05
CA PRO A 542 5.70 -14.38 16.49
C PRO A 542 4.87 -14.09 15.24
N PHE A 543 4.49 -12.83 15.02
CA PHE A 543 3.81 -12.36 13.81
C PHE A 543 2.47 -13.05 13.51
N ALA A 544 1.90 -13.83 14.43
CA ALA A 544 0.62 -14.50 14.25
C ALA A 544 -0.49 -13.56 13.78
N PHE A 545 -0.50 -12.30 14.25
CA PHE A 545 -1.44 -11.24 13.85
C PHE A 545 -0.73 -10.02 13.24
N ASP A 546 0.49 -10.18 12.70
CA ASP A 546 1.23 -9.06 12.10
C ASP A 546 0.36 -8.35 11.06
N ASN A 547 0.29 -7.02 11.14
CA ASN A 547 -0.47 -6.17 10.22
C ASN A 547 -1.98 -6.49 10.14
N CYS A 548 -2.58 -7.05 11.20
CA CYS A 548 -4.04 -7.07 11.38
C CYS A 548 -4.54 -5.68 11.79
N ILE A 549 -4.51 -4.72 10.87
CA ILE A 549 -4.72 -3.29 11.15
C ILE A 549 -6.12 -2.96 11.69
N SER A 550 -7.12 -3.84 11.50
CA SER A 550 -8.48 -3.65 12.02
C SER A 550 -8.74 -4.37 13.33
N LEU A 551 -7.81 -5.18 13.86
CA LEU A 551 -8.02 -5.98 15.07
C LEU A 551 -8.18 -5.07 16.28
N GLN A 552 -9.35 -5.08 16.91
CA GLN A 552 -9.71 -4.18 18.02
C GLN A 552 -9.51 -4.82 19.39
N SER A 553 -9.77 -6.12 19.50
CA SER A 553 -9.63 -6.85 20.75
C SER A 553 -9.27 -8.31 20.52
N ILE A 554 -8.61 -8.90 21.51
CA ILE A 554 -8.30 -10.34 21.54
C ILE A 554 -8.45 -10.88 22.96
N ARG A 555 -8.88 -12.14 23.07
CA ARG A 555 -8.95 -12.87 24.34
C ARG A 555 -7.93 -14.00 24.34
N ILE A 556 -7.05 -14.01 25.34
CA ILE A 556 -6.10 -15.10 25.57
C ILE A 556 -6.83 -16.29 26.22
N PRO A 557 -6.80 -17.49 25.60
CA PRO A 557 -7.42 -18.70 26.14
C PRO A 557 -6.86 -19.15 27.50
N SER A 558 -7.58 -20.04 28.18
CA SER A 558 -7.23 -20.50 29.53
C SER A 558 -5.96 -21.36 29.59
N GLN A 559 -5.58 -22.04 28.50
CA GLN A 559 -4.41 -22.93 28.47
C GLN A 559 -3.15 -22.27 27.89
N THR A 560 -3.21 -21.00 27.52
CA THR A 560 -2.07 -20.34 26.87
C THR A 560 -0.96 -20.04 27.87
N GLU A 561 0.23 -20.57 27.60
CA GLU A 561 1.42 -20.49 28.46
C GLU A 561 2.50 -19.59 27.86
N ASP A 562 2.55 -19.46 26.53
CA ASP A 562 3.60 -18.75 25.80
C ASP A 562 3.03 -17.78 24.76
N ILE A 563 3.49 -16.53 24.80
CA ILE A 563 3.09 -15.45 23.89
C ILE A 563 4.34 -14.68 23.47
N SER A 564 4.64 -14.68 22.17
CA SER A 564 5.76 -13.91 21.64
C SER A 564 5.55 -12.39 21.77
N SER A 565 6.65 -11.63 21.91
CA SER A 565 6.63 -10.16 21.94
C SER A 565 6.15 -9.52 20.63
N LYS A 566 6.18 -10.27 19.52
CA LYS A 566 5.88 -9.77 18.17
C LYS A 566 4.53 -10.26 17.62
N VAL A 567 3.64 -10.76 18.47
CA VAL A 567 2.34 -11.31 18.06
C VAL A 567 1.48 -10.26 17.33
N TRP A 568 1.41 -9.04 17.88
CA TRP A 568 0.53 -7.96 17.41
C TRP A 568 1.29 -6.78 16.77
N MET A 569 2.41 -7.05 16.11
CA MET A 569 3.13 -5.99 15.39
C MET A 569 2.22 -5.37 14.31
N ASN A 570 2.24 -4.05 14.15
CA ASN A 570 1.37 -3.33 13.21
C ASN A 570 -0.16 -3.48 13.45
N CYS A 571 -0.62 -4.00 14.59
CA CYS A 571 -2.04 -4.05 14.98
C CYS A 571 -2.52 -2.71 15.54
N VAL A 572 -2.48 -1.65 14.73
CA VAL A 572 -2.64 -0.24 15.17
C VAL A 572 -4.02 0.12 15.76
N SER A 573 -5.03 -0.74 15.57
CA SER A 573 -6.38 -0.57 16.13
C SER A 573 -6.63 -1.40 17.39
N LEU A 574 -5.65 -2.14 17.91
CA LEU A 574 -5.84 -2.98 19.09
C LEU A 574 -6.00 -2.12 20.34
N GLU A 575 -7.18 -2.16 20.95
CA GLU A 575 -7.58 -1.36 22.11
C GLU A 575 -7.45 -2.11 23.43
N SER A 576 -7.68 -3.43 23.41
CA SER A 576 -7.68 -4.23 24.63
C SER A 576 -7.28 -5.69 24.37
N ILE A 577 -6.57 -6.25 25.36
CA ILE A 577 -6.31 -7.68 25.47
C ILE A 577 -7.00 -8.15 26.76
N SER A 578 -7.88 -9.13 26.65
CA SER A 578 -8.46 -9.82 27.80
C SER A 578 -7.82 -11.19 27.99
N VAL A 579 -7.84 -11.72 29.20
CA VAL A 579 -7.31 -13.05 29.51
C VAL A 579 -8.43 -13.85 30.16
N ASP A 580 -8.54 -15.14 29.81
CA ASP A 580 -9.45 -16.02 30.51
C ASP A 580 -9.11 -16.10 32.02
N PRO A 581 -10.07 -15.91 32.95
CA PRO A 581 -9.78 -15.91 34.37
C PRO A 581 -9.09 -17.19 34.86
N ALA A 582 -9.35 -18.32 34.21
CA ALA A 582 -8.74 -19.61 34.54
C ALA A 582 -7.29 -19.75 34.02
N ASN A 583 -6.78 -18.81 33.23
CA ASN A 583 -5.38 -18.85 32.78
C ASN A 583 -4.41 -18.67 33.96
N PRO A 584 -3.48 -19.60 34.20
CA PRO A 584 -2.57 -19.53 35.35
C PRO A 584 -1.27 -18.74 35.06
N TYR A 585 -0.99 -18.38 33.80
CA TYR A 585 0.26 -17.74 33.37
C TYR A 585 0.12 -16.25 33.10
N PHE A 586 -1.07 -15.80 32.72
CA PHE A 586 -1.33 -14.42 32.33
C PHE A 586 -2.51 -13.80 33.05
N SER A 587 -2.52 -12.47 33.08
CA SER A 587 -3.61 -11.64 33.59
C SER A 587 -3.80 -10.44 32.67
N SER A 588 -5.03 -9.93 32.61
CA SER A 588 -5.31 -8.62 32.03
C SER A 588 -5.82 -7.68 33.12
N LYS A 589 -5.36 -6.43 33.07
CA LYS A 589 -5.89 -5.34 33.89
C LYS A 589 -6.09 -4.12 33.00
N ASP A 590 -7.32 -3.61 32.96
CA ASP A 590 -7.71 -2.45 32.16
C ASP A 590 -7.35 -2.55 30.66
N GLY A 591 -7.39 -3.79 30.13
CA GLY A 591 -7.05 -4.12 28.75
C GLY A 591 -5.55 -4.33 28.47
N VAL A 592 -4.68 -4.23 29.49
CA VAL A 592 -3.23 -4.40 29.39
C VAL A 592 -2.83 -5.82 29.82
N LEU A 593 -1.92 -6.45 29.07
CA LEU A 593 -1.50 -7.84 29.28
C LEU A 593 -0.26 -7.94 30.20
N TYR A 594 -0.34 -8.84 31.18
CA TYR A 594 0.69 -9.13 32.17
C TYR A 594 0.91 -10.64 32.32
N CYS A 595 2.06 -11.01 32.88
CA CYS A 595 2.18 -12.30 33.57
C CYS A 595 1.23 -12.34 34.80
N LYS A 596 0.81 -13.54 35.21
CA LYS A 596 -0.17 -13.75 36.29
C LYS A 596 0.23 -13.07 37.60
N ASP A 597 1.53 -13.07 37.89
CA ASP A 597 2.17 -12.49 39.07
C ASP A 597 2.25 -10.95 39.05
N PHE A 598 1.90 -10.30 37.93
CA PHE A 598 2.05 -8.86 37.71
C PHE A 598 3.49 -8.34 37.88
N ILE A 599 4.51 -9.19 37.76
CA ILE A 599 5.93 -8.80 37.79
C ILE A 599 6.37 -8.32 36.40
N THR A 600 5.79 -8.86 35.33
CA THR A 600 6.12 -8.50 33.95
C THR A 600 4.90 -7.94 33.23
N LEU A 601 5.02 -6.74 32.66
CA LEU A 601 4.09 -6.22 31.67
C LEU A 601 4.53 -6.70 30.29
N LEU A 602 3.65 -7.45 29.62
CA LEU A 602 3.94 -8.08 28.34
C LEU A 602 3.58 -7.18 27.16
N TYR A 603 2.39 -6.57 27.19
CA TYR A 603 1.92 -5.77 26.07
C TYR A 603 0.85 -4.75 26.50
N TYR A 604 1.04 -3.50 26.06
CA TYR A 604 0.12 -2.39 26.17
C TYR A 604 -0.49 -2.12 24.78
N PRO A 605 -1.82 -2.22 24.61
CA PRO A 605 -2.44 -2.07 23.29
C PRO A 605 -2.17 -0.70 22.64
N PRO A 606 -1.75 -0.64 21.36
CA PRO A 606 -1.35 0.60 20.70
C PRO A 606 -2.49 1.62 20.54
N HIS A 607 -3.75 1.16 20.47
CA HIS A 607 -4.94 2.01 20.31
C HIS A 607 -5.65 2.32 21.64
N LYS A 608 -5.14 1.85 22.78
CA LYS A 608 -5.70 2.19 24.09
C LYS A 608 -5.57 3.70 24.33
N LYS A 609 -6.70 4.34 24.69
CA LYS A 609 -6.89 5.81 24.65
C LYS A 609 -6.27 6.58 25.82
N ASP A 610 -5.62 5.92 26.77
CA ASP A 610 -5.08 6.59 27.96
C ASP A 610 -3.99 7.60 27.55
N SER A 611 -4.13 8.84 28.00
CA SER A 611 -3.12 9.89 27.77
C SER A 611 -1.94 9.79 28.75
N THR A 612 -2.19 9.21 29.93
CA THR A 612 -1.18 8.97 30.96
C THR A 612 -1.32 7.57 31.50
N TYR A 613 -0.20 6.93 31.83
CA TYR A 613 -0.20 5.57 32.37
C TYR A 613 0.76 5.44 33.55
N ILE A 614 0.27 4.85 34.65
CA ILE A 614 1.03 4.60 35.87
C ILE A 614 1.17 3.08 36.01
N LEU A 615 2.40 2.58 35.91
CA LEU A 615 2.64 1.15 36.11
C LEU A 615 2.31 0.71 37.54
N PRO A 616 1.68 -0.47 37.74
CA PRO A 616 1.62 -1.10 39.04
C PRO A 616 3.03 -1.26 39.64
N GLN A 617 3.18 -0.95 40.93
CA GLN A 617 4.50 -0.98 41.58
C GLN A 617 5.06 -2.40 41.75
N SER A 618 4.23 -3.44 41.57
CA SER A 618 4.67 -4.83 41.50
C SER A 618 5.50 -5.14 40.25
N VAL A 619 5.34 -4.36 39.17
CA VAL A 619 6.02 -4.61 37.90
C VAL A 619 7.51 -4.34 38.04
N GLN A 620 8.34 -5.29 37.66
CA GLN A 620 9.81 -5.21 37.68
C GLN A 620 10.41 -5.35 36.28
N ARG A 621 9.64 -5.86 35.30
CA ARG A 621 10.12 -6.11 33.93
C ARG A 621 9.12 -5.59 32.89
N LEU A 622 9.66 -5.03 31.82
CA LEU A 622 8.95 -4.70 30.59
C LEU A 622 9.43 -5.64 29.49
N TYR A 623 8.51 -6.27 28.78
CA TYR A 623 8.86 -7.11 27.65
C TYR A 623 9.28 -6.28 26.42
N THR A 624 10.05 -6.87 25.50
CA THR A 624 10.39 -6.21 24.23
C THR A 624 9.11 -5.84 23.49
N TYR A 625 9.02 -4.63 22.91
CA TYR A 625 7.81 -4.09 22.26
C TYR A 625 6.60 -3.85 23.19
N ALA A 626 6.75 -3.88 24.51
CA ALA A 626 5.63 -3.78 25.44
C ALA A 626 4.73 -2.52 25.27
N PHE A 627 5.27 -1.40 24.78
CA PHE A 627 4.52 -0.17 24.48
C PHE A 627 4.64 0.26 23.00
N ASN A 628 5.03 -0.66 22.12
CA ASN A 628 5.26 -0.35 20.71
C ASN A 628 4.02 0.24 20.03
N GLU A 629 4.22 1.20 19.14
CA GLU A 629 3.21 1.83 18.30
C GLU A 629 2.09 2.53 19.08
N ASN A 630 2.31 2.95 20.32
CA ASN A 630 1.25 3.58 21.08
C ASN A 630 0.84 4.96 20.53
N GLN A 631 -0.43 5.09 20.12
CA GLN A 631 -0.93 6.25 19.40
C GLN A 631 -1.47 7.37 20.30
N PHE A 632 -1.66 7.15 21.61
CA PHE A 632 -2.37 8.08 22.51
C PHE A 632 -1.59 8.48 23.78
N LEU A 633 -0.67 7.63 24.24
CA LEU A 633 0.07 7.78 25.48
C LEU A 633 1.08 8.91 25.37
N ARG A 634 0.91 9.93 26.22
CA ARG A 634 1.78 11.11 26.29
C ARG A 634 2.79 11.03 27.42
N LYS A 635 2.41 10.41 28.53
CA LYS A 635 3.25 10.30 29.72
C LYS A 635 3.15 8.92 30.33
N ILE A 636 4.30 8.36 30.70
CA ILE A 636 4.36 7.10 31.45
C ILE A 636 5.19 7.27 32.73
N SER A 637 4.65 6.74 33.82
CA SER A 637 5.36 6.60 35.10
C SER A 637 5.68 5.13 35.33
N LEU A 638 6.95 4.77 35.27
CA LEU A 638 7.39 3.39 35.45
C LEU A 638 7.42 3.00 36.94
N SER A 639 7.34 1.71 37.22
CA SER A 639 7.50 1.15 38.56
C SER A 639 8.95 1.33 39.06
N LYS A 640 9.12 1.57 40.36
CA LYS A 640 10.46 1.65 41.00
C LYS A 640 11.28 0.37 40.84
N GLY A 641 10.63 -0.77 40.58
CA GLY A 641 11.27 -2.07 40.39
C GLY A 641 11.92 -2.28 39.02
N ILE A 642 11.72 -1.40 38.03
CA ILE A 642 12.30 -1.55 36.70
C ILE A 642 13.82 -1.37 36.75
N LYS A 643 14.55 -2.41 36.32
CA LYS A 643 16.01 -2.41 36.23
C LYS A 643 16.54 -2.20 34.81
N ARG A 644 15.83 -2.71 33.80
CA ARG A 644 16.26 -2.70 32.40
C ARG A 644 15.11 -2.34 31.47
N ILE A 645 15.41 -1.54 30.45
CA ILE A 645 14.51 -1.23 29.33
C ILE A 645 15.04 -1.93 28.08
N LEU A 646 14.26 -2.88 27.55
CA LEU A 646 14.62 -3.73 26.41
C LEU A 646 14.54 -2.98 25.07
N PRO A 647 15.12 -3.52 23.98
CA PRO A 647 15.04 -2.89 22.67
C PRO A 647 13.58 -2.67 22.26
N TYR A 648 13.31 -1.56 21.59
CA TYR A 648 11.98 -1.25 21.03
C TYR A 648 10.82 -1.21 22.05
N THR A 649 11.09 -1.15 23.35
CA THR A 649 10.03 -1.13 24.39
C THR A 649 9.00 -0.02 24.11
N PHE A 650 9.44 1.17 23.71
CA PHE A 650 8.60 2.33 23.37
C PHE A 650 8.71 2.72 21.88
N SER A 651 9.01 1.78 20.97
CA SER A 651 9.18 2.16 19.57
C SER A 651 7.89 2.70 18.95
N PHE A 652 8.02 3.63 17.99
CA PHE A 652 6.92 4.21 17.22
C PHE A 652 5.79 4.82 18.08
N CYS A 653 6.11 5.45 19.22
CA CYS A 653 5.13 6.18 20.04
C CYS A 653 5.08 7.67 19.63
N PRO A 654 4.23 8.09 18.68
CA PRO A 654 4.26 9.45 18.13
C PRO A 654 3.88 10.54 19.15
N LEU A 655 3.13 10.22 20.21
CA LEU A 655 2.66 11.21 21.19
C LEU A 655 3.42 11.20 22.52
N LEU A 656 4.29 10.21 22.74
CA LEU A 656 5.02 10.08 24.00
C LEU A 656 5.93 11.30 24.16
N HIS A 657 5.62 12.14 25.13
CA HIS A 657 6.22 13.44 25.35
C HIS A 657 7.28 13.40 26.44
N SER A 658 6.97 12.75 27.55
CA SER A 658 7.90 12.59 28.67
C SER A 658 7.85 11.21 29.30
N VAL A 659 9.03 10.75 29.69
CA VAL A 659 9.23 9.46 30.36
C VAL A 659 10.02 9.71 31.63
N LYS A 660 9.42 9.38 32.77
CA LYS A 660 10.11 9.43 34.06
C LYS A 660 10.71 8.06 34.35
N LEU A 661 12.03 7.93 34.18
CA LEU A 661 12.74 6.71 34.55
C LEU A 661 12.96 6.67 36.06
N PRO A 662 12.79 5.50 36.71
CA PRO A 662 13.05 5.35 38.13
C PRO A 662 14.56 5.29 38.39
N GLU A 663 15.00 5.75 39.57
CA GLU A 663 16.42 5.73 39.98
C GLU A 663 17.08 4.34 39.93
N GLY A 664 16.27 3.28 39.96
CA GLY A 664 16.72 1.90 39.92
C GLY A 664 17.09 1.38 38.52
N VAL A 665 16.89 2.14 37.44
CA VAL A 665 17.24 1.68 36.07
C VAL A 665 18.74 1.66 35.89
N GLU A 666 19.26 0.47 35.57
CA GLU A 666 20.67 0.19 35.37
C GLU A 666 21.04 0.14 33.89
N GLN A 667 20.12 -0.25 33.01
CA GLN A 667 20.40 -0.44 31.57
C GLN A 667 19.22 -0.04 30.67
N ILE A 668 19.54 0.65 29.58
CA ILE A 668 18.60 0.97 28.49
C ILE A 668 19.22 0.48 27.18
N GLU A 669 18.51 -0.40 26.50
CA GLU A 669 19.00 -1.05 25.28
C GLU A 669 18.87 -0.16 24.03
N PRO A 670 19.66 -0.42 22.97
CA PRO A 670 19.53 0.29 21.70
C PRO A 670 18.09 0.28 21.18
N ASN A 671 17.69 1.39 20.56
CA ASN A 671 16.36 1.57 19.96
C ASN A 671 15.17 1.48 20.94
N ALA A 672 15.39 1.53 22.26
CA ALA A 672 14.31 1.50 23.25
C ALA A 672 13.22 2.55 22.99
N PHE A 673 13.59 3.74 22.46
CA PHE A 673 12.67 4.84 22.12
C PHE A 673 12.66 5.16 20.62
N PHE A 674 12.92 4.18 19.76
CA PHE A 674 12.98 4.37 18.31
C PHE A 674 11.73 5.08 17.76
N ARG A 675 11.89 6.20 17.06
CA ARG A 675 10.80 7.02 16.47
C ARG A 675 9.77 7.57 17.47
N CYS A 676 10.16 7.89 18.70
CA CYS A 676 9.35 8.71 19.61
C CYS A 676 9.45 10.20 19.25
N SER A 677 8.80 10.62 18.17
CA SER A 677 9.01 11.96 17.57
C SER A 677 8.63 13.15 18.45
N LYS A 678 7.83 12.94 19.51
CA LYS A 678 7.39 13.98 20.47
C LYS A 678 8.11 13.94 21.81
N LEU A 679 8.98 12.96 22.01
CA LEU A 679 9.72 12.81 23.25
C LEU A 679 10.68 13.99 23.37
N SER A 680 10.45 14.85 24.35
CA SER A 680 11.27 16.05 24.58
C SER A 680 11.95 16.06 25.94
N GLU A 681 11.50 15.23 26.87
CA GLU A 681 12.05 15.15 28.22
C GLU A 681 12.19 13.68 28.64
N VAL A 682 13.42 13.29 28.98
CA VAL A 682 13.71 12.00 29.61
C VAL A 682 14.53 12.25 30.86
N ASN A 683 13.92 11.99 32.01
CA ASN A 683 14.62 12.11 33.28
C ASN A 683 15.43 10.82 33.52
N LEU A 684 16.73 10.88 33.26
CA LEU A 684 17.66 9.76 33.45
C LEU A 684 17.99 9.55 34.94
N PRO A 685 18.21 8.31 35.40
CA PRO A 685 18.68 8.00 36.75
C PRO A 685 20.05 8.61 37.04
N ALA A 686 20.30 9.04 38.28
CA ALA A 686 21.58 9.64 38.67
C ALA A 686 22.80 8.70 38.48
N LYS A 687 22.57 7.37 38.53
CA LYS A 687 23.61 6.34 38.40
C LYS A 687 23.68 5.70 37.01
N PHE A 688 23.04 6.27 35.99
CA PHE A 688 23.03 5.69 34.65
C PHE A 688 24.42 5.78 33.99
N GLN A 689 25.11 4.65 33.84
CA GLN A 689 26.53 4.62 33.46
C GLN A 689 26.83 4.31 31.99
N ASN A 690 25.90 3.80 31.17
CA ASN A 690 26.21 3.47 29.77
C ASN A 690 24.97 3.31 28.88
N ALA A 691 25.00 3.97 27.72
CA ALA A 691 24.17 3.65 26.56
C ALA A 691 25.03 2.90 25.53
N LYS A 692 24.84 1.58 25.37
CA LYS A 692 25.40 0.89 24.20
C LYS A 692 24.46 1.14 23.03
N GLY A 693 24.96 1.77 21.95
CA GLY A 693 24.19 2.08 20.76
C GLY A 693 23.18 3.23 20.92
N SER A 694 22.48 3.55 19.83
CA SER A 694 21.55 4.68 19.79
C SER A 694 20.22 4.34 20.49
N ILE A 695 20.01 4.85 21.71
CA ILE A 695 18.77 4.68 22.48
C ILE A 695 17.61 5.47 21.83
N PHE A 696 17.87 6.74 21.50
CA PHE A 696 16.88 7.74 21.08
C PHE A 696 16.92 8.01 19.57
N VAL A 697 16.83 6.97 18.75
CA VAL A 697 16.85 7.12 17.30
C VAL A 697 15.56 7.81 16.82
N GLN A 698 15.70 8.88 16.03
CA GLN A 698 14.58 9.65 15.47
C GLN A 698 13.63 10.25 16.55
N CYS A 699 14.18 10.61 17.71
CA CYS A 699 13.51 11.38 18.77
C CYS A 699 13.78 12.88 18.60
N ASN A 700 13.19 13.48 17.57
CA ASN A 700 13.61 14.79 17.04
C ASN A 700 13.34 16.00 17.96
N GLN A 701 12.68 15.82 19.10
CA GLN A 701 12.35 16.89 20.07
C GLN A 701 13.13 16.76 21.38
N LEU A 702 13.92 15.69 21.53
CA LEU A 702 14.70 15.42 22.74
C LEU A 702 15.91 16.36 22.75
N LYS A 703 15.99 17.20 23.79
CA LYS A 703 17.07 18.17 23.98
C LYS A 703 18.27 17.56 24.67
#